data_AF-A0A9P4PCD9-F1
#
_entry.id   AF-A0A9P4PCD9-F1
#
_cell.length_a   1.000
_cell.length_b   1.000
_cell.length_c   1.000
_cell.angle_alpha   90.00
_cell.angle_beta   90.00
_cell.angle_gamma   90.00
#
_symmetry.space_group_name_H-M   'P 1'
#
loop_
_entity.id
_entity.type
_entity.pdbx_description
1 polymer ?
#
loop_
_entity_poly.entity_id
_entity_poly.type
_entity_poly.pdbx_seq_one_letter_code
_entity_poly.pdbx_strand_id
1 'polypeptide(L)'
;MSSVRAYGKRTLPQTLDDLASSTPDRLYASVPRERDLSDGFIDVSCGDMARCANLMAYWIETNLGSSAEFEILAYVGIPDLRSAAVFLGAVKCGYRCTKVLYTTEVTPVIELLRAARENLVCLEIPSFREMLESRPEPHPFTKLFEDAQDDPIVFGFLSLLVNPIFTEASSPVLGPPLMPPSGSLLKEVMHRQSLRALYLPPSIAEQLLSEPGGLEFFKGLDFSCYTGGPFSPSAGEQLSRVTELCPLYGSTEAFQVPQLAPSPEDWAWMEWNPYFKVDMQPSPDEPGAFELVLFSDESTKKISALNHNMRGVTEYRTKDLFIQHPKKPALWKYYGRRDDIIVLSNGEKFNPVPMELATQGHPSLAGALIIGQGRSSATLLVEPTANFSVEARTGLVDEIWPHVEKANRLIPAQGRILRGNVLVSKPDKPFTRAGKGTIVRKLTENLYKSEINELYTNGSVSLSQKLPRLQAIMKPHFELSTILNFVRDIITCSLPELSGIQDDDDLFSCGLDSVMIGQLLGNLKGGLKDSTPDKDLSWLDIRALRASTIEDLVQRYSRDLEKSSSTPAKEDKGPRTVALVGSTGCLGPRILASLLNNTGIASIYCLNRSADACERTEQALKSAGYQEDERFWSVNFLVSDLAAPKLGLSDSDFAEVSSKVDTIIYNSWRPNFSLSLPSFEKPFLSGLRKIIDWARTTPRQPRIVFISSIAAVGNWSKVFTSEPQIPESRILDANVAMHMGYGESKCVGERILQIAHDICGIPVNVIRIGQIGGSSTESSGNWPVQGWLLAIIKTSKALGALPTRVAPVDWIPVDALATQISDVVAHTSTTVGYHIFNMVHPNVDPWGMFLDVLHNRFSVNAEKISLPEWLERLEEKANLDPADHKKYIALRFSDFLRSMEDGRENMLSRSENTAKVSQLHIAPLTEDMLADWLKGWEF
;
A
#
# COMPACT_ATOMS: atom_id res chain seq x y z
N MET A 1 3.98 57.46 26.04
CA MET A 1 5.03 56.96 25.13
C MET A 1 4.72 55.50 24.85
N SER A 2 4.31 55.15 23.63
CA SER A 2 4.07 53.74 23.28
C SER A 2 5.42 53.05 23.11
N SER A 3 5.80 52.21 24.07
CA SER A 3 6.85 51.23 23.83
C SER A 3 6.26 50.18 22.90
N VAL A 4 6.65 50.20 21.62
CA VAL A 4 6.24 49.17 20.65
C VAL A 4 6.58 47.81 21.24
N ARG A 5 5.55 47.06 21.68
CA ARG A 5 5.72 45.75 22.32
C ARG A 5 6.45 44.83 21.35
N ALA A 6 7.52 44.19 21.83
CA ALA A 6 8.37 43.36 20.99
C ALA A 6 7.55 42.29 20.25
N TYR A 7 7.93 42.01 18.99
CA TYR A 7 7.31 40.94 18.21
C TYR A 7 7.41 39.61 18.96
N GLY A 8 6.32 38.84 18.97
CA GLY A 8 6.21 37.61 19.76
C GLY A 8 5.94 37.80 21.27
N LYS A 9 5.78 39.03 21.76
CA LYS A 9 5.40 39.35 23.15
C LYS A 9 4.14 40.22 23.24
N ARG A 10 3.11 39.88 22.47
CA ARG A 10 1.85 40.63 22.37
C ARG A 10 0.67 39.71 22.66
N THR A 11 -0.26 40.14 23.50
CA THR A 11 -1.50 39.40 23.78
C THR A 11 -2.63 39.87 22.86
N LEU A 12 -3.61 39.01 22.58
CA LEU A 12 -4.75 39.32 21.71
C LEU A 12 -5.57 40.54 22.21
N PRO A 13 -6.00 40.61 23.49
CA PRO A 13 -6.80 41.75 23.96
C PRO A 13 -6.03 43.07 23.90
N GLN A 14 -4.78 43.10 24.37
CA GLN A 14 -3.98 44.34 24.39
C GLN A 14 -3.68 44.86 23.00
N THR A 15 -3.45 43.97 22.03
CA THR A 15 -3.18 44.40 20.65
C THR A 15 -4.44 44.96 20.00
N LEU A 16 -5.62 44.40 20.29
CA LEU A 16 -6.88 44.96 19.83
C LEU A 16 -7.19 46.31 20.51
N ASP A 17 -6.96 46.44 21.81
CA ASP A 17 -7.14 47.70 22.55
C ASP A 17 -6.16 48.78 22.07
N ASP A 18 -4.89 48.42 21.80
CA ASP A 18 -3.88 49.30 21.19
C ASP A 18 -4.38 49.80 19.81
N LEU A 19 -4.86 48.89 18.94
CA LEU A 19 -5.37 49.22 17.60
C LEU A 19 -6.65 50.07 17.64
N ALA A 20 -7.58 49.77 18.54
CA ALA A 20 -8.78 50.57 18.75
C ALA A 20 -8.45 51.99 19.24
N SER A 21 -7.30 52.17 19.90
CA SER A 21 -6.82 53.47 20.37
C SER A 21 -6.01 54.24 19.31
N SER A 22 -5.18 53.54 18.50
CA SER A 22 -4.30 54.18 17.51
C SER A 22 -4.93 54.35 16.12
N THR A 23 -5.77 53.41 15.72
CA THR A 23 -6.33 53.27 14.37
C THR A 23 -7.76 52.68 14.47
N PRO A 24 -8.70 53.36 15.16
CA PRO A 24 -10.03 52.81 15.45
C PRO A 24 -10.76 52.32 14.20
N ASP A 25 -10.74 53.12 13.13
CA ASP A 25 -11.46 52.88 11.86
C ASP A 25 -10.81 51.80 10.98
N ARG A 26 -9.69 51.19 11.41
CA ARG A 26 -9.04 50.11 10.65
C ARG A 26 -10.00 48.93 10.51
N LEU A 27 -10.22 48.46 9.28
CA LEU A 27 -11.11 47.34 9.00
C LEU A 27 -10.67 46.07 9.74
N TYR A 28 -11.53 45.57 10.63
CA TYR A 28 -11.36 44.26 11.25
C TYR A 28 -11.91 43.16 10.34
N ALA A 29 -13.13 43.32 9.82
CA ALA A 29 -13.77 42.38 8.91
C ALA A 29 -14.94 43.05 8.16
N SER A 30 -15.35 42.48 7.01
CA SER A 30 -16.61 42.85 6.34
C SER A 30 -17.60 41.70 6.46
N VAL A 31 -18.83 41.97 6.89
CA VAL A 31 -19.91 40.97 7.09
C VAL A 31 -21.16 41.36 6.31
N PRO A 32 -21.95 40.40 5.78
CA PRO A 32 -23.19 40.73 5.09
C PRO A 32 -24.22 41.30 6.07
N ARG A 33 -25.10 42.20 5.61
CA ARG A 33 -26.14 42.82 6.45
C ARG A 33 -27.17 41.81 6.92
N GLU A 34 -27.64 41.01 5.97
CA GLU A 34 -28.72 40.05 6.13
C GLU A 34 -28.36 38.79 5.32
N ARG A 35 -29.30 37.84 5.18
CA ARG A 35 -29.08 36.61 4.42
C ARG A 35 -28.98 36.85 2.91
N ASP A 36 -29.69 37.85 2.38
CA ASP A 36 -29.53 38.25 0.99
C ASP A 36 -28.32 39.19 0.85
N LEU A 37 -27.38 38.81 -0.01
CA LEU A 37 -26.22 39.64 -0.31
C LEU A 37 -26.60 40.92 -1.08
N SER A 38 -27.80 41.02 -1.66
CA SER A 38 -28.28 42.25 -2.30
C SER A 38 -28.39 43.44 -1.32
N ASP A 39 -28.62 43.17 -0.03
CA ASP A 39 -28.59 44.18 1.05
C ASP A 39 -27.17 44.71 1.34
N GLY A 40 -26.14 44.07 0.78
CA GLY A 40 -24.75 44.48 0.91
C GLY A 40 -24.11 44.10 2.24
N PHE A 41 -23.06 44.84 2.61
CA PHE A 41 -22.18 44.52 3.73
C PHE A 41 -22.12 45.66 4.78
N ILE A 42 -21.64 45.31 5.97
CA ILE A 42 -21.21 46.19 7.04
C ILE A 42 -19.72 45.91 7.28
N ASP A 43 -18.92 46.96 7.20
CA ASP A 43 -17.54 46.94 7.64
C ASP A 43 -17.50 47.13 9.16
N VAL A 44 -16.85 46.20 9.84
CA VAL A 44 -16.63 46.21 11.28
C VAL A 44 -15.18 46.64 11.51
N SER A 45 -14.97 47.73 12.23
CA SER A 45 -13.64 48.25 12.52
C SER A 45 -13.00 47.59 13.76
N CYS A 46 -11.69 47.77 13.95
CA CYS A 46 -10.99 47.37 15.17
C CYS A 46 -11.60 48.05 16.41
N GLY A 47 -12.01 49.31 16.29
CA GLY A 47 -12.73 50.05 17.33
C GLY A 47 -14.10 49.43 17.67
N ASP A 48 -14.84 48.95 16.66
CA ASP A 48 -16.11 48.25 16.89
C ASP A 48 -15.90 46.91 17.58
N MET A 49 -14.94 46.12 17.09
CA MET A 49 -14.62 44.82 17.66
C MET A 49 -14.15 44.91 19.12
N ALA A 50 -13.36 45.94 19.47
CA ALA A 50 -12.96 46.21 20.84
C ALA A 50 -14.16 46.56 21.75
N ARG A 51 -15.13 47.36 21.27
CA ARG A 51 -16.37 47.62 22.03
C ARG A 51 -17.19 46.34 22.23
N CYS A 52 -17.34 45.50 21.21
CA CYS A 52 -18.02 44.20 21.33
C CYS A 52 -17.33 43.30 22.37
N ALA A 53 -16.00 43.24 22.37
CA ALA A 53 -15.23 42.47 23.36
C ALA A 53 -15.37 43.04 24.79
N ASN A 54 -15.36 44.37 24.96
CA ASN A 54 -15.56 45.02 26.25
C ASN A 54 -16.98 44.82 26.78
N LEU A 55 -18.01 44.89 25.92
CA LEU A 55 -19.39 44.54 26.28
C LEU A 55 -19.45 43.10 26.78
N MET A 56 -18.87 42.15 26.06
CA MET A 56 -18.87 40.75 26.47
C MET A 56 -18.08 40.50 27.75
N ALA A 57 -16.99 41.23 28.02
CA ALA A 57 -16.28 41.17 29.29
C ALA A 57 -17.19 41.59 30.45
N TYR A 58 -17.80 42.78 30.41
CA TYR A 58 -18.74 43.21 31.45
C TYR A 58 -19.97 42.30 31.58
N TRP A 59 -20.47 41.77 30.47
CA TRP A 59 -21.60 40.84 30.48
C TRP A 59 -21.22 39.51 31.15
N ILE A 60 -20.03 38.96 30.87
CA ILE A 60 -19.51 37.74 31.53
C ILE A 60 -19.30 38.02 33.01
N GLU A 61 -18.65 39.14 33.35
CA GLU A 61 -18.39 39.53 34.74
C GLU A 61 -19.69 39.70 35.56
N THR A 62 -20.72 40.29 34.96
CA THR A 62 -22.05 40.48 35.59
C THR A 62 -22.81 39.17 35.80
N ASN A 63 -22.78 38.26 34.82
CA ASN A 63 -23.61 37.04 34.84
C ASN A 63 -22.91 35.81 35.44
N LEU A 64 -21.58 35.74 35.35
CA LEU A 64 -20.77 34.57 35.68
C LEU A 64 -19.65 34.83 36.70
N GLY A 65 -19.33 36.11 36.97
CA GLY A 65 -18.17 36.56 37.73
C GLY A 65 -16.92 36.75 36.87
N SER A 66 -15.80 37.04 37.53
CA SER A 66 -14.45 36.95 36.96
C SER A 66 -13.74 35.72 37.53
N SER A 67 -12.89 35.05 36.75
CA SER A 67 -12.29 33.77 37.11
C SER A 67 -10.81 33.88 37.44
N ALA A 68 -10.42 33.33 38.60
CA ALA A 68 -9.01 33.18 39.01
C ALA A 68 -8.45 31.76 38.70
N GLU A 69 -9.31 30.75 38.65
CA GLU A 69 -8.95 29.33 38.47
C GLU A 69 -8.96 28.88 37.00
N PHE A 70 -9.16 29.82 36.07
CA PHE A 70 -9.53 29.53 34.69
C PHE A 70 -10.74 28.58 34.65
N GLU A 71 -11.88 29.00 35.17
CA GLU A 71 -13.13 28.29 34.95
C GLU A 71 -13.45 28.24 33.46
N ILE A 72 -14.10 27.18 33.04
CA ILE A 72 -14.19 26.79 31.64
C ILE A 72 -15.54 27.45 31.13
N LEU A 73 -15.63 28.16 29.97
CA LEU A 73 -16.82 28.74 29.29
C LEU A 73 -16.99 28.34 27.79
N ALA A 74 -17.92 27.44 27.45
CA ALA A 74 -18.13 26.96 26.07
C ALA A 74 -19.01 27.94 25.25
N TYR A 75 -18.82 28.00 23.93
CA TYR A 75 -19.66 28.80 23.01
C TYR A 75 -20.34 27.91 21.97
N VAL A 76 -21.63 28.12 21.74
CA VAL A 76 -22.43 27.49 20.67
C VAL A 76 -23.20 28.59 19.95
N GLY A 77 -22.93 28.85 18.68
CA GLY A 77 -23.62 29.91 17.94
C GLY A 77 -23.38 29.81 16.45
N ILE A 78 -24.01 30.72 15.70
CA ILE A 78 -23.81 30.80 14.26
C ILE A 78 -22.39 31.32 13.93
N PRO A 79 -21.82 30.98 12.76
CA PRO A 79 -20.47 31.40 12.35
C PRO A 79 -20.39 32.89 11.99
N ASP A 80 -20.37 33.75 13.01
CA ASP A 80 -20.15 35.19 12.91
C ASP A 80 -19.12 35.70 13.94
N LEU A 81 -18.94 37.03 13.98
CA LEU A 81 -17.96 37.72 14.83
C LEU A 81 -18.31 37.74 16.33
N ARG A 82 -19.51 37.32 16.76
CA ARG A 82 -19.83 37.16 18.19
C ARG A 82 -18.92 36.15 18.85
N SER A 83 -18.52 35.10 18.11
CA SER A 83 -17.52 34.12 18.58
C SER A 83 -16.22 34.79 19.03
N ALA A 84 -15.69 35.72 18.23
CA ALA A 84 -14.49 36.49 18.55
C ALA A 84 -14.72 37.45 19.73
N ALA A 85 -15.88 38.11 19.81
CA ALA A 85 -16.22 39.03 20.90
C ALA A 85 -16.31 38.29 22.25
N VAL A 86 -16.99 37.14 22.26
CA VAL A 86 -17.11 36.24 23.42
C VAL A 86 -15.73 35.74 23.85
N PHE A 87 -14.89 35.29 22.91
CA PHE A 87 -13.55 34.81 23.24
C PHE A 87 -12.69 35.92 23.87
N LEU A 88 -12.64 37.09 23.25
CA LEU A 88 -11.85 38.22 23.76
C LEU A 88 -12.36 38.69 25.14
N GLY A 89 -13.68 38.75 25.33
CA GLY A 89 -14.29 39.06 26.63
C GLY A 89 -14.00 38.00 27.69
N ALA A 90 -14.09 36.71 27.34
CA ALA A 90 -13.76 35.60 28.25
C ALA A 90 -12.29 35.59 28.67
N VAL A 91 -11.36 35.91 27.75
CA VAL A 91 -9.94 36.12 28.07
C VAL A 91 -9.76 37.33 28.98
N LYS A 92 -10.50 38.43 28.78
CA LYS A 92 -10.47 39.57 29.70
C LYS A 92 -10.94 39.24 31.13
N CYS A 93 -11.87 38.30 31.27
CA CYS A 93 -12.39 37.83 32.56
C CYS A 93 -11.71 36.55 33.11
N GLY A 94 -10.69 36.00 32.43
CA GLY A 94 -9.91 34.84 32.90
C GLY A 94 -10.55 33.45 32.73
N TYR A 95 -11.44 33.23 31.74
CA TYR A 95 -12.14 31.94 31.52
C TYR A 95 -11.57 31.07 30.34
N ARG A 96 -11.97 29.78 30.24
CA ARG A 96 -11.72 28.80 29.14
C ARG A 96 -12.99 28.17 28.51
N CYS A 97 -13.34 26.85 28.64
CA CYS A 97 -14.51 26.12 27.99
C CYS A 97 -15.45 25.07 28.80
N THR A 98 -16.55 25.44 29.52
CA THR A 98 -17.61 24.58 30.21
C THR A 98 -19.01 25.21 30.42
N LYS A 99 -19.15 26.45 30.93
CA LYS A 99 -20.46 27.17 31.02
C LYS A 99 -20.91 27.53 29.61
N VAL A 100 -22.13 27.21 29.15
CA VAL A 100 -22.49 27.35 27.72
C VAL A 100 -23.06 28.74 27.43
N LEU A 101 -22.31 29.59 26.74
CA LEU A 101 -22.87 30.78 26.10
C LEU A 101 -23.42 30.41 24.73
N TYR A 102 -24.59 30.93 24.37
CA TYR A 102 -25.22 30.64 23.09
C TYR A 102 -25.90 31.84 22.44
N THR A 103 -26.03 31.79 21.10
CA THR A 103 -26.76 32.80 20.33
C THR A 103 -28.22 32.37 20.11
N THR A 104 -29.17 33.31 20.11
CA THR A 104 -30.61 33.02 20.01
C THR A 104 -31.00 32.06 18.88
N GLU A 105 -30.29 32.12 17.75
CA GLU A 105 -30.56 31.33 16.54
C GLU A 105 -30.29 29.82 16.73
N VAL A 106 -29.46 29.43 17.73
CA VAL A 106 -29.16 28.02 18.04
C VAL A 106 -29.96 27.49 19.24
N THR A 107 -30.96 28.22 19.74
CA THR A 107 -31.82 27.80 20.86
C THR A 107 -32.34 26.35 20.74
N PRO A 108 -32.82 25.86 19.57
CA PRO A 108 -33.26 24.47 19.44
C PRO A 108 -32.16 23.42 19.70
N VAL A 109 -30.90 23.75 19.39
CA VAL A 109 -29.74 22.87 19.69
C VAL A 109 -29.45 22.89 21.20
N ILE A 110 -29.63 24.05 21.84
CA ILE A 110 -29.42 24.23 23.28
C ILE A 110 -30.51 23.53 24.10
N GLU A 111 -31.75 23.48 23.62
CA GLU A 111 -32.82 22.69 24.22
C GLU A 111 -32.49 21.19 24.21
N LEU A 112 -31.97 20.66 23.10
CA LEU A 112 -31.48 19.27 23.02
C LEU A 112 -30.31 19.01 23.99
N LEU A 113 -29.37 19.95 24.12
CA LEU A 113 -28.25 19.84 25.06
C LEU A 113 -28.68 19.91 26.53
N ARG A 114 -29.66 20.77 26.87
CA ARG A 114 -30.27 20.84 28.20
C ARG A 114 -31.06 19.56 28.52
N ALA A 115 -31.79 19.00 27.55
CA ALA A 115 -32.48 17.72 27.72
C ALA A 115 -31.51 16.54 27.92
N ALA A 116 -30.31 16.59 27.33
CA ALA A 116 -29.25 15.60 27.54
C ALA A 116 -28.46 15.80 28.84
N ARG A 117 -28.48 17.02 29.43
CA ARG A 117 -27.85 17.36 30.71
C ARG A 117 -28.65 18.43 31.46
N GLU A 118 -29.53 18.01 32.36
CA GLU A 118 -30.42 18.90 33.13
C GLU A 118 -29.67 19.99 33.93
N ASN A 119 -28.45 19.69 34.40
CA ASN A 119 -27.62 20.63 35.17
C ASN A 119 -26.74 21.56 34.31
N LEU A 120 -26.93 21.62 32.99
CA LEU A 120 -26.12 22.43 32.09
C LEU A 120 -26.58 23.91 32.10
N VAL A 121 -25.77 24.77 32.72
CA VAL A 121 -25.99 26.23 32.66
C VAL A 121 -25.71 26.72 31.25
N CYS A 122 -26.77 27.04 30.51
CA CYS A 122 -26.70 27.71 29.22
C CYS A 122 -27.29 29.12 29.33
N LEU A 123 -26.56 30.15 28.90
CA LEU A 123 -26.99 31.55 28.90
C LEU A 123 -26.95 32.14 27.48
N GLU A 124 -27.99 32.91 27.15
CA GLU A 124 -28.10 33.58 25.86
C GLU A 124 -27.30 34.89 25.86
N ILE A 125 -26.53 35.14 24.80
CA ILE A 125 -25.74 36.37 24.65
C ILE A 125 -26.46 37.40 23.76
N PRO A 126 -26.11 38.70 23.84
CA PRO A 126 -26.68 39.73 22.98
C PRO A 126 -26.54 39.44 21.48
N SER A 127 -27.45 39.98 20.68
CA SER A 127 -27.35 39.94 19.21
C SER A 127 -26.16 40.76 18.72
N PHE A 128 -25.63 40.44 17.54
CA PHE A 128 -24.47 41.16 17.00
C PHE A 128 -24.76 42.65 16.75
N ARG A 129 -26.00 43.01 16.41
CA ARG A 129 -26.44 44.40 16.26
C ARG A 129 -26.36 45.17 17.58
N GLU A 130 -26.87 44.59 18.67
CA GLU A 130 -26.76 45.18 20.01
C GLU A 130 -25.29 45.35 20.44
N MET A 131 -24.40 44.40 20.09
CA MET A 131 -22.97 44.55 20.36
C MET A 131 -22.35 45.75 19.62
N LEU A 132 -22.64 45.92 18.31
CA LEU A 132 -22.11 47.03 17.51
C LEU A 132 -22.66 48.40 17.94
N GLU A 133 -23.94 48.46 18.31
CA GLU A 133 -24.63 49.66 18.80
C GLU A 133 -24.22 50.02 20.23
N SER A 134 -23.73 49.07 21.03
CA SER A 134 -23.27 49.30 22.39
C SER A 134 -22.10 50.29 22.49
N ARG A 135 -22.05 51.01 23.62
CA ARG A 135 -20.97 51.95 23.98
C ARG A 135 -20.50 51.68 25.42
N PRO A 136 -19.93 50.50 25.71
CA PRO A 136 -19.35 50.22 27.02
C PRO A 136 -18.08 51.07 27.24
N GLU A 137 -17.75 51.32 28.50
CA GLU A 137 -16.43 51.79 28.88
C GLU A 137 -15.34 50.77 28.49
N PRO A 138 -14.05 51.16 28.41
CA PRO A 138 -12.97 50.19 28.20
C PRO A 138 -12.86 49.18 29.35
N HIS A 139 -12.90 47.88 29.07
CA HIS A 139 -12.66 46.84 30.09
C HIS A 139 -11.14 46.58 30.22
N PRO A 140 -10.55 46.74 31.42
CA PRO A 140 -9.10 46.75 31.59
C PRO A 140 -8.47 45.35 31.52
N PHE A 141 -7.49 45.16 30.62
CA PHE A 141 -6.66 43.95 30.57
C PHE A 141 -5.20 44.24 30.95
N THR A 142 -4.86 44.00 32.21
CA THR A 142 -3.55 44.34 32.81
C THR A 142 -2.51 43.23 32.73
N LYS A 143 -2.91 41.99 32.43
CA LYS A 143 -2.02 40.83 32.41
C LYS A 143 -0.93 40.96 31.33
N LEU A 144 0.34 40.72 31.68
CA LEU A 144 1.46 40.83 30.74
C LEU A 144 1.61 39.55 29.91
N PHE A 145 2.38 39.62 28.82
CA PHE A 145 2.65 38.45 27.98
C PHE A 145 3.34 37.34 28.78
N GLU A 146 4.32 37.70 29.61
CA GLU A 146 5.07 36.77 30.46
C GLU A 146 4.17 35.95 31.39
N ASP A 147 3.07 36.54 31.88
CA ASP A 147 2.10 35.88 32.75
C ASP A 147 1.06 35.06 31.96
N ALA A 148 0.83 35.42 30.68
CA ALA A 148 -0.26 34.89 29.84
C ALA A 148 0.20 33.88 28.78
N GLN A 149 1.50 33.73 28.54
CA GLN A 149 2.06 32.90 27.46
C GLN A 149 1.71 31.40 27.56
N ASP A 150 1.41 30.91 28.77
CA ASP A 150 1.04 29.52 29.05
C ASP A 150 -0.47 29.35 29.35
N ASP A 151 -1.28 30.40 29.16
CA ASP A 151 -2.73 30.36 29.38
C ASP A 151 -3.41 29.43 28.35
N PRO A 152 -4.24 28.47 28.79
CA PRO A 152 -4.89 27.52 27.89
C PRO A 152 -6.04 28.16 27.10
N ILE A 153 -5.85 28.33 25.79
CA ILE A 153 -6.88 28.82 24.87
C ILE A 153 -7.33 27.71 23.90
N VAL A 154 -8.63 27.63 23.64
CA VAL A 154 -9.22 26.76 22.60
C VAL A 154 -10.23 27.59 21.82
N PHE A 155 -9.96 27.83 20.53
CA PHE A 155 -10.82 28.62 19.66
C PHE A 155 -10.86 28.04 18.25
N GLY A 156 -12.06 27.82 17.72
CA GLY A 156 -12.25 27.43 16.31
C GLY A 156 -12.09 28.64 15.39
N PHE A 157 -11.41 28.48 14.26
CA PHE A 157 -11.11 29.56 13.30
C PHE A 157 -10.25 30.71 13.86
N LEU A 158 -9.09 30.35 14.43
CA LEU A 158 -8.07 31.27 14.95
C LEU A 158 -7.68 32.43 14.00
N SER A 159 -7.79 32.24 12.69
CA SER A 159 -7.54 33.28 11.68
C SER A 159 -8.46 34.52 11.82
N LEU A 160 -9.70 34.35 12.29
CA LEU A 160 -10.63 35.47 12.55
C LEU A 160 -10.20 36.36 13.73
N LEU A 161 -9.26 35.90 14.56
CA LEU A 161 -8.63 36.67 15.62
C LEU A 161 -7.24 37.16 15.17
N VAL A 162 -6.38 36.24 14.74
CA VAL A 162 -4.96 36.51 14.51
C VAL A 162 -4.72 37.45 13.33
N ASN A 163 -5.43 37.27 12.21
CA ASN A 163 -5.16 38.06 11.00
C ASN A 163 -5.45 39.56 11.19
N PRO A 164 -6.68 39.98 11.57
CA PRO A 164 -6.98 41.40 11.73
C PRO A 164 -6.26 42.04 12.94
N ILE A 165 -5.99 41.30 14.01
CA ILE A 165 -5.31 41.87 15.20
C ILE A 165 -3.80 42.00 14.98
N PHE A 166 -3.13 41.00 14.40
CA PHE A 166 -1.66 40.98 14.32
C PHE A 166 -1.07 41.34 12.96
N THR A 167 -1.86 41.37 11.88
CA THR A 167 -1.37 41.63 10.51
C THR A 167 -2.11 42.80 9.85
N GLU A 168 -1.37 43.79 9.35
CA GLU A 168 -1.95 44.91 8.57
C GLU A 168 -2.34 44.50 7.13
N ALA A 169 -2.04 43.25 6.74
CA ALA A 169 -2.16 42.77 5.37
C ALA A 169 -3.53 42.17 5.00
N SER A 170 -4.38 41.80 5.98
CA SER A 170 -5.67 41.17 5.67
C SER A 170 -6.77 41.43 6.70
N SER A 171 -7.99 41.61 6.19
CA SER A 171 -9.25 41.66 6.94
C SER A 171 -10.23 40.70 6.25
N PRO A 172 -10.81 39.70 6.95
CA PRO A 172 -11.68 38.72 6.32
C PRO A 172 -13.02 39.33 5.85
N VAL A 173 -13.51 38.83 4.71
CA VAL A 173 -14.90 38.99 4.26
C VAL A 173 -15.64 37.70 4.57
N LEU A 174 -16.71 37.78 5.37
CA LEU A 174 -17.50 36.61 5.79
C LEU A 174 -18.67 36.39 4.82
N GLY A 175 -19.10 35.13 4.67
CA GLY A 175 -20.38 34.79 4.04
C GLY A 175 -21.56 34.88 5.02
N PRO A 176 -22.81 34.75 4.56
CA PRO A 176 -23.98 34.77 5.43
C PRO A 176 -23.95 33.58 6.41
N PRO A 177 -24.12 33.79 7.73
CA PRO A 177 -23.79 32.78 8.75
C PRO A 177 -24.72 31.56 8.77
N LEU A 178 -25.80 31.55 7.99
CA LEU A 178 -26.73 30.41 7.85
C LEU A 178 -26.78 29.85 6.42
N MET A 179 -25.81 30.19 5.57
CA MET A 179 -25.66 29.61 4.24
C MET A 179 -24.41 28.72 4.17
N PRO A 180 -24.53 27.45 3.74
CA PRO A 180 -23.37 26.61 3.47
C PRO A 180 -22.45 27.28 2.43
N PRO A 181 -21.11 27.22 2.60
CA PRO A 181 -20.19 27.72 1.60
C PRO A 181 -20.33 26.93 0.29
N SER A 182 -20.42 27.64 -0.83
CA SER A 182 -20.46 27.08 -2.18
C SER A 182 -19.73 27.98 -3.18
N GLY A 183 -19.37 27.44 -4.34
CA GLY A 183 -18.83 28.25 -5.45
C GLY A 183 -19.77 29.36 -5.91
N SER A 184 -21.08 29.09 -5.95
CA SER A 184 -22.11 30.07 -6.30
C SER A 184 -22.25 31.18 -5.24
N LEU A 185 -22.15 30.87 -3.94
CA LEU A 185 -22.14 31.88 -2.89
C LEU A 185 -20.88 32.75 -2.98
N LEU A 186 -19.72 32.13 -3.21
CA LEU A 186 -18.46 32.86 -3.39
C LEU A 186 -18.51 33.80 -4.60
N LYS A 187 -19.07 33.36 -5.72
CA LYS A 187 -19.35 34.19 -6.91
C LYS A 187 -20.18 35.43 -6.58
N GLU A 188 -21.28 35.24 -5.84
CA GLU A 188 -22.13 36.36 -5.40
C GLU A 188 -21.41 37.32 -4.43
N VAL A 189 -20.55 36.82 -3.55
CA VAL A 189 -19.67 37.67 -2.71
C VAL A 189 -18.68 38.45 -3.58
N MET A 190 -17.99 37.80 -4.52
CA MET A 190 -16.98 38.43 -5.39
C MET A 190 -17.58 39.44 -6.39
N HIS A 191 -18.88 39.34 -6.71
CA HIS A 191 -19.59 40.37 -7.46
C HIS A 191 -19.87 41.65 -6.65
N ARG A 192 -19.85 41.59 -5.32
CA ARG A 192 -20.21 42.69 -4.41
C ARG A 192 -19.02 43.22 -3.60
N GLN A 193 -17.97 42.42 -3.45
CA GLN A 193 -16.78 42.72 -2.68
C GLN A 193 -15.53 42.47 -3.53
N SER A 194 -14.60 43.43 -3.52
CA SER A 194 -13.31 43.29 -4.20
C SER A 194 -12.37 42.48 -3.30
N LEU A 195 -12.22 41.18 -3.61
CA LEU A 195 -11.31 40.30 -2.89
C LEU A 195 -9.93 40.32 -3.57
N ARG A 196 -8.87 40.48 -2.77
CA ARG A 196 -7.48 40.41 -3.25
C ARG A 196 -6.87 39.01 -3.19
N ALA A 197 -7.32 38.17 -2.27
CA ALA A 197 -6.85 36.80 -2.11
C ALA A 197 -7.99 35.91 -1.62
N LEU A 198 -7.87 34.61 -1.86
CA LEU A 198 -8.81 33.60 -1.36
C LEU A 198 -8.12 32.70 -0.33
N TYR A 199 -8.87 32.27 0.69
CA TYR A 199 -8.43 31.24 1.64
C TYR A 199 -9.56 30.24 1.87
N LEU A 200 -9.53 29.12 1.14
CA LEU A 200 -10.70 28.25 0.96
C LEU A 200 -10.33 26.75 0.93
N PRO A 201 -11.29 25.84 1.22
CA PRO A 201 -11.16 24.44 0.82
C PRO A 201 -11.19 24.31 -0.72
N PRO A 202 -10.38 23.42 -1.34
CA PRO A 202 -10.35 23.22 -2.79
C PRO A 202 -11.72 23.02 -3.43
N SER A 203 -12.64 22.27 -2.78
CA SER A 203 -13.97 21.99 -3.30
C SER A 203 -14.82 23.22 -3.56
N ILE A 204 -14.61 24.33 -2.84
CA ILE A 204 -15.34 25.59 -3.06
C ILE A 204 -14.79 26.31 -4.29
N ALA A 205 -13.46 26.29 -4.46
CA ALA A 205 -12.81 26.85 -5.65
C ALA A 205 -13.09 26.01 -6.91
N GLU A 206 -13.18 24.68 -6.81
CA GLU A 206 -13.59 23.81 -7.92
C GLU A 206 -15.05 24.07 -8.35
N GLN A 207 -15.95 24.28 -7.39
CA GLN A 207 -17.33 24.69 -7.69
C GLN A 207 -17.38 26.06 -8.38
N LEU A 208 -16.60 27.05 -7.92
CA LEU A 208 -16.51 28.35 -8.57
C LEU A 208 -15.92 28.23 -9.99
N LEU A 209 -14.88 27.41 -10.18
CA LEU A 209 -14.31 27.13 -11.50
C LEU A 209 -15.33 26.51 -12.47
N SER A 210 -16.30 25.76 -11.93
CA SER A 210 -17.37 25.09 -12.69
C SER A 210 -18.54 26.03 -13.05
N GLU A 211 -18.62 27.23 -12.46
CA GLU A 211 -19.60 28.24 -12.82
C GLU A 211 -19.33 28.82 -14.22
N PRO A 212 -20.36 29.30 -14.94
CA PRO A 212 -20.17 30.08 -16.17
C PRO A 212 -19.27 31.29 -15.92
N GLY A 213 -18.13 31.34 -16.61
CA GLY A 213 -17.09 32.36 -16.43
C GLY A 213 -16.20 32.17 -15.19
N GLY A 214 -16.29 31.03 -14.50
CA GLY A 214 -15.65 30.76 -13.20
C GLY A 214 -14.16 31.10 -13.11
N LEU A 215 -13.39 30.78 -14.16
CA LEU A 215 -11.95 31.06 -14.23
C LEU A 215 -11.62 32.57 -14.16
N GLU A 216 -12.51 33.45 -14.62
CA GLU A 216 -12.27 34.90 -14.61
C GLU A 216 -12.23 35.46 -13.18
N PHE A 217 -12.96 34.87 -12.23
CA PHE A 217 -12.96 35.30 -10.83
C PHE A 217 -11.61 35.06 -10.12
N PHE A 218 -10.78 34.16 -10.65
CA PHE A 218 -9.44 33.92 -10.11
C PHE A 218 -8.39 34.88 -10.70
N LYS A 219 -8.68 35.55 -11.82
CA LYS A 219 -7.76 36.52 -12.43
C LYS A 219 -7.71 37.80 -11.59
N GLY A 220 -6.51 38.28 -11.31
CA GLY A 220 -6.31 39.51 -10.52
C GLY A 220 -6.34 39.31 -9.00
N LEU A 221 -6.53 38.06 -8.53
CA LEU A 221 -6.16 37.69 -7.16
C LEU A 221 -4.62 37.70 -7.05
N ASP A 222 -4.09 38.25 -5.95
CA ASP A 222 -2.68 38.15 -5.58
C ASP A 222 -2.28 36.66 -5.47
N PHE A 223 -3.10 35.87 -4.76
CA PHE A 223 -2.93 34.43 -4.56
C PHE A 223 -4.24 33.77 -4.05
N SER A 224 -4.27 32.43 -4.11
CA SER A 224 -5.32 31.58 -3.56
C SER A 224 -4.72 30.52 -2.65
N CYS A 225 -4.86 30.72 -1.33
CA CYS A 225 -4.47 29.76 -0.31
C CYS A 225 -5.51 28.64 -0.22
N TYR A 226 -5.05 27.39 -0.22
CA TYR A 226 -5.93 26.23 -0.04
C TYR A 226 -5.48 25.32 1.09
N THR A 227 -6.45 24.74 1.81
CA THR A 227 -6.18 23.85 2.94
C THR A 227 -7.27 22.80 3.12
N GLY A 228 -6.99 21.81 3.97
CA GLY A 228 -7.94 20.77 4.36
C GLY A 228 -8.14 19.64 3.33
N GLY A 229 -7.45 19.70 2.20
CA GLY A 229 -7.36 18.68 1.14
C GLY A 229 -6.56 19.23 -0.06
N PRO A 230 -6.17 18.39 -1.04
CA PRO A 230 -5.58 18.82 -2.32
C PRO A 230 -6.66 19.18 -3.36
N PHE A 231 -6.28 19.93 -4.39
CA PHE A 231 -7.07 20.06 -5.63
C PHE A 231 -7.05 18.78 -6.47
N SER A 232 -8.09 18.57 -7.28
CA SER A 232 -7.98 17.68 -8.45
C SER A 232 -6.89 18.19 -9.40
N PRO A 233 -6.10 17.32 -10.07
CA PRO A 233 -5.00 17.77 -10.93
C PRO A 233 -5.45 18.73 -12.05
N SER A 234 -6.64 18.51 -12.61
CA SER A 234 -7.22 19.35 -13.66
C SER A 234 -7.55 20.76 -13.18
N ALA A 235 -8.19 20.90 -12.00
CA ALA A 235 -8.54 22.21 -11.46
C ALA A 235 -7.29 23.00 -11.05
N GLY A 236 -6.35 22.35 -10.35
CA GLY A 236 -5.11 23.00 -9.93
C GLY A 236 -4.25 23.45 -11.12
N GLU A 237 -4.18 22.67 -12.20
CA GLU A 237 -3.46 23.08 -13.43
C GLU A 237 -4.17 24.24 -14.16
N GLN A 238 -5.51 24.32 -14.12
CA GLN A 238 -6.24 25.45 -14.69
C GLN A 238 -6.05 26.74 -13.86
N LEU A 239 -6.17 26.64 -12.53
CA LEU A 239 -6.09 27.78 -11.63
C LEU A 239 -4.67 28.35 -11.49
N SER A 240 -3.63 27.50 -11.44
CA SER A 240 -2.22 27.92 -11.38
C SER A 240 -1.75 28.73 -12.60
N ARG A 241 -2.50 28.72 -13.71
CA ARG A 241 -2.24 29.54 -14.90
C ARG A 241 -2.77 30.98 -14.79
N VAL A 242 -3.62 31.28 -13.80
CA VAL A 242 -4.29 32.58 -13.64
C VAL A 242 -4.12 33.23 -12.27
N THR A 243 -3.74 32.47 -11.24
CA THR A 243 -3.42 32.96 -9.89
C THR A 243 -2.37 32.06 -9.24
N GLU A 244 -1.59 32.60 -8.30
CA GLU A 244 -0.66 31.80 -7.51
C GLU A 244 -1.45 30.91 -6.53
N LEU A 245 -1.19 29.60 -6.54
CA LEU A 245 -1.82 28.65 -5.63
C LEU A 245 -0.87 28.32 -4.48
N CYS A 246 -1.30 28.61 -3.25
CA CYS A 246 -0.49 28.38 -2.06
C CYS A 246 -1.07 27.22 -1.23
N PRO A 247 -0.46 26.02 -1.24
CA PRO A 247 -0.85 24.93 -0.34
C PRO A 247 -0.53 25.30 1.11
N LEU A 248 -1.50 25.16 2.01
CA LEU A 248 -1.32 25.32 3.45
C LEU A 248 -1.65 24.01 4.18
N TYR A 249 -0.62 23.24 4.54
CA TYR A 249 -0.78 22.07 5.42
C TYR A 249 -0.88 22.44 6.91
N GLY A 250 -1.71 21.70 7.66
CA GLY A 250 -1.87 21.80 9.11
C GLY A 250 -2.94 20.85 9.66
N SER A 251 -2.96 20.68 10.98
CA SER A 251 -3.98 19.90 11.72
C SER A 251 -4.56 20.69 12.90
N THR A 252 -5.54 20.14 13.61
CA THR A 252 -6.08 20.79 14.83
C THR A 252 -5.05 20.73 15.96
N GLU A 253 -4.30 19.63 16.02
CA GLU A 253 -3.32 19.30 17.05
C GLU A 253 -2.01 20.10 16.88
N ALA A 254 -1.52 20.20 15.64
CA ALA A 254 -0.25 20.86 15.30
C ALA A 254 -0.41 22.33 14.84
N PHE A 255 -1.65 22.79 14.62
CA PHE A 255 -1.98 23.98 13.85
C PHE A 255 -1.35 23.97 12.44
N GLN A 256 -1.22 25.13 11.80
CA GLN A 256 -0.56 25.27 10.51
C GLN A 256 0.94 25.01 10.67
N VAL A 257 1.47 24.05 9.92
CA VAL A 257 2.91 23.77 9.92
C VAL A 257 3.62 24.87 9.13
N PRO A 258 4.70 25.51 9.65
CA PRO A 258 5.45 26.50 8.90
C PRO A 258 6.04 25.92 7.60
N GLN A 259 5.72 26.55 6.48
CA GLN A 259 6.12 26.18 5.12
C GLN A 259 6.86 27.36 4.47
N LEU A 260 7.70 27.09 3.47
CA LEU A 260 8.20 28.09 2.53
C LEU A 260 7.26 28.16 1.32
N ALA A 261 7.20 29.32 0.66
CA ALA A 261 6.43 29.46 -0.58
C ALA A 261 7.17 28.77 -1.74
N PRO A 262 6.59 27.75 -2.38
CA PRO A 262 7.18 27.10 -3.54
C PRO A 262 7.09 28.01 -4.78
N SER A 263 7.84 27.70 -5.84
CA SER A 263 7.65 28.39 -7.13
C SER A 263 6.25 28.13 -7.71
N PRO A 264 5.64 29.06 -8.48
CA PRO A 264 4.31 28.87 -9.05
C PRO A 264 4.14 27.61 -9.91
N GLU A 265 5.18 27.14 -10.60
CA GLU A 265 5.12 25.87 -11.36
C GLU A 265 5.02 24.62 -10.47
N ASP A 266 5.39 24.72 -9.20
CA ASP A 266 5.33 23.64 -8.21
C ASP A 266 4.06 23.71 -7.34
N TRP A 267 2.97 24.35 -7.80
CA TRP A 267 1.74 24.63 -7.04
C TRP A 267 1.18 23.49 -6.16
N ALA A 268 1.41 22.24 -6.54
CA ALA A 268 0.93 21.04 -5.84
C ALA A 268 1.88 20.51 -4.75
N TRP A 269 3.03 21.15 -4.56
CA TRP A 269 4.11 20.72 -3.68
C TRP A 269 4.32 21.73 -2.55
N MET A 270 4.84 21.25 -1.42
CA MET A 270 5.12 22.04 -0.22
C MET A 270 6.59 21.89 0.15
N GLU A 271 7.19 22.98 0.62
CA GLU A 271 8.52 22.98 1.23
C GLU A 271 8.39 23.28 2.72
N TRP A 272 8.97 22.44 3.58
CA TRP A 272 8.89 22.65 5.03
C TRP A 272 9.90 23.71 5.46
N ASN A 273 9.52 24.57 6.43
CA ASN A 273 10.46 25.53 6.98
C ASN A 273 11.59 24.80 7.74
N PRO A 274 12.88 25.01 7.43
CA PRO A 274 13.98 24.25 8.01
C PRO A 274 14.22 24.48 9.51
N TYR A 275 13.59 25.51 10.10
CA TYR A 275 13.59 25.74 11.55
C TYR A 275 12.45 25.03 12.28
N PHE A 276 11.50 24.44 11.56
CA PHE A 276 10.48 23.57 12.14
C PHE A 276 10.96 22.12 12.09
N LYS A 277 10.97 21.42 13.23
CA LYS A 277 11.48 20.05 13.29
C LYS A 277 10.50 19.06 12.66
N VAL A 278 10.72 18.85 11.36
CA VAL A 278 10.02 17.89 10.51
C VAL A 278 10.97 16.75 10.15
N ASP A 279 10.47 15.53 10.14
CA ASP A 279 11.09 14.38 9.49
C ASP A 279 10.10 13.73 8.52
N MET A 280 10.61 13.25 7.39
CA MET A 280 9.83 12.60 6.35
C MET A 280 10.25 11.13 6.31
N GLN A 281 9.54 10.28 7.03
CA GLN A 281 9.96 8.91 7.29
C GLN A 281 9.35 7.93 6.28
N PRO A 282 10.11 7.01 5.66
CA PRO A 282 9.56 6.05 4.70
C PRO A 282 8.37 5.26 5.26
N SER A 283 7.28 5.20 4.50
CA SER A 283 6.09 4.43 4.88
C SER A 283 6.36 2.93 4.76
N PRO A 284 6.14 2.12 5.81
CA PRO A 284 6.23 0.66 5.72
C PRO A 284 5.03 0.04 4.99
N ASP A 285 3.96 0.82 4.75
CA ASP A 285 2.72 0.35 4.13
C ASP A 285 2.64 0.69 2.63
N GLU A 286 3.35 1.73 2.15
CA GLU A 286 3.27 2.25 0.77
C GLU A 286 4.68 2.60 0.24
N PRO A 287 5.30 1.76 -0.61
CA PRO A 287 6.64 1.99 -1.15
C PRO A 287 6.78 3.31 -1.93
N GLY A 288 7.75 4.14 -1.56
CA GLY A 288 7.99 5.45 -2.17
C GLY A 288 7.17 6.61 -1.60
N ALA A 289 6.26 6.33 -0.65
CA ALA A 289 5.61 7.34 0.16
C ALA A 289 6.31 7.51 1.52
N PHE A 290 6.16 8.68 2.12
CA PHE A 290 6.78 9.08 3.38
C PHE A 290 5.74 9.66 4.34
N GLU A 291 5.71 9.20 5.59
CA GLU A 291 4.89 9.76 6.66
C GLU A 291 5.53 11.05 7.18
N LEU A 292 4.73 12.12 7.30
CA LEU A 292 5.14 13.37 7.93
C LEU A 292 5.16 13.19 9.46
N VAL A 293 6.32 13.38 10.07
CA VAL A 293 6.52 13.29 11.52
C VAL A 293 7.00 14.64 12.05
N LEU A 294 6.35 15.14 13.10
CA LEU A 294 6.62 16.44 13.70
C LEU A 294 7.21 16.25 15.10
N PHE A 295 8.22 17.06 15.48
CA PHE A 295 8.86 16.95 16.79
C PHE A 295 8.64 18.18 17.70
N SER A 296 8.41 17.88 18.98
CA SER A 296 8.23 18.87 20.05
C SER A 296 9.34 18.72 21.09
N ASP A 297 10.12 19.78 21.26
CA ASP A 297 11.06 19.95 22.37
C ASP A 297 11.25 21.45 22.68
N GLU A 298 12.08 21.78 23.67
CA GLU A 298 12.32 23.16 24.12
C GLU A 298 12.79 24.10 22.99
N SER A 299 13.42 23.59 21.92
CA SER A 299 13.80 24.43 20.77
C SER A 299 12.61 24.81 19.87
N THR A 300 11.57 23.98 19.79
CA THR A 300 10.34 24.26 19.03
C THR A 300 9.21 24.84 19.88
N LYS A 301 9.39 24.96 21.20
CA LYS A 301 8.39 25.44 22.18
C LYS A 301 7.68 26.75 21.84
N LYS A 302 8.34 27.67 21.13
CA LYS A 302 7.78 28.97 20.72
C LYS A 302 7.13 28.98 19.33
N ILE A 303 7.27 27.90 18.55
CA ILE A 303 6.85 27.83 17.14
C ILE A 303 5.95 26.63 16.82
N SER A 304 5.98 25.57 17.63
CA SER A 304 5.17 24.36 17.47
C SER A 304 4.11 24.25 18.55
N ALA A 305 2.85 24.20 18.11
CA ALA A 305 1.68 24.04 18.97
C ALA A 305 1.67 22.72 19.74
N LEU A 306 2.39 21.69 19.26
CA LEU A 306 2.48 20.37 19.91
C LEU A 306 3.02 20.46 21.34
N ASN A 307 3.97 21.37 21.61
CA ASN A 307 4.51 21.59 22.96
C ASN A 307 3.43 22.08 23.96
N HIS A 308 2.33 22.65 23.47
CA HIS A 308 1.24 23.21 24.26
C HIS A 308 0.01 22.32 24.27
N ASN A 309 -0.42 21.85 23.10
CA ASN A 309 -1.61 21.03 22.89
C ASN A 309 -1.38 19.56 23.32
N MET A 310 -0.15 19.05 23.16
CA MET A 310 0.21 17.64 23.36
C MET A 310 1.39 17.52 24.33
N ARG A 311 1.28 18.16 25.51
CA ARG A 311 2.36 18.18 26.53
C ARG A 311 2.88 16.77 26.84
N GLY A 312 4.19 16.58 26.70
CA GLY A 312 4.87 15.29 26.90
C GLY A 312 5.02 14.43 25.64
N VAL A 313 4.36 14.78 24.52
CA VAL A 313 4.62 14.16 23.22
C VAL A 313 5.83 14.82 22.57
N THR A 314 6.91 14.06 22.35
CA THR A 314 8.12 14.52 21.67
C THR A 314 8.13 14.21 20.17
N GLU A 315 7.46 13.13 19.77
CA GLU A 315 7.24 12.73 18.36
C GLU A 315 5.73 12.63 18.11
N TYR A 316 5.24 13.40 17.14
CA TYR A 316 3.85 13.34 16.67
C TYR A 316 3.80 12.84 15.23
N ARG A 317 3.31 11.61 15.07
CA ARG A 317 3.09 10.98 13.76
C ARG A 317 1.73 11.39 13.22
N THR A 318 1.74 12.20 12.15
CA THR A 318 0.51 12.78 11.57
C THR A 318 -0.40 11.73 10.91
N LYS A 319 0.19 10.60 10.47
CA LYS A 319 -0.38 9.60 9.55
C LYS A 319 -0.62 10.12 8.13
N ASP A 320 -0.25 11.36 7.83
CA ASP A 320 -0.36 11.93 6.50
C ASP A 320 0.87 11.51 5.67
N LEU A 321 0.61 10.95 4.49
CA LEU A 321 1.61 10.43 3.56
C LEU A 321 1.87 11.45 2.45
N PHE A 322 3.13 11.55 2.06
CA PHE A 322 3.62 12.43 1.01
C PHE A 322 4.55 11.67 0.05
N ILE A 323 4.70 12.18 -1.17
CA ILE A 323 5.73 11.76 -2.12
C ILE A 323 6.76 12.88 -2.30
N GLN A 324 8.03 12.53 -2.47
CA GLN A 324 9.11 13.49 -2.72
C GLN A 324 9.15 13.91 -4.19
N HIS A 325 9.47 15.16 -4.49
CA HIS A 325 9.60 15.62 -5.88
C HIS A 325 10.85 15.04 -6.55
N PRO A 326 10.74 14.38 -7.72
CA PRO A 326 11.82 13.58 -8.32
C PRO A 326 13.06 14.39 -8.77
N LYS A 327 12.98 15.73 -8.78
CA LYS A 327 14.10 16.63 -9.14
C LYS A 327 14.41 17.72 -8.11
N LYS A 328 13.61 17.86 -7.04
CA LYS A 328 13.68 18.98 -6.07
C LYS A 328 13.46 18.39 -4.66
N PRO A 329 14.46 17.77 -4.02
CA PRO A 329 14.25 16.88 -2.87
C PRO A 329 13.69 17.56 -1.61
N ALA A 330 13.69 18.89 -1.53
CA ALA A 330 13.03 19.65 -0.46
C ALA A 330 11.49 19.72 -0.61
N LEU A 331 10.96 19.41 -1.81
CA LEU A 331 9.53 19.51 -2.12
C LEU A 331 8.78 18.19 -1.92
N TRP A 332 7.63 18.30 -1.27
CA TRP A 332 6.77 17.18 -0.88
C TRP A 332 5.33 17.41 -1.33
N LYS A 333 4.71 16.42 -1.95
CA LYS A 333 3.29 16.48 -2.36
C LYS A 333 2.46 15.53 -1.53
N TYR A 334 1.35 16.02 -0.99
CA TYR A 334 0.41 15.21 -0.24
C TYR A 334 -0.13 14.06 -1.11
N TYR A 335 -0.08 12.84 -0.57
CA TYR A 335 -0.40 11.60 -1.26
C TYR A 335 -1.68 10.93 -0.72
N GLY A 336 -1.97 11.09 0.58
CA GLY A 336 -3.15 10.54 1.24
C GLY A 336 -2.91 10.33 2.73
N ARG A 337 -3.81 9.63 3.42
CA ARG A 337 -3.58 9.21 4.81
C ARG A 337 -3.28 7.72 4.90
N ARG A 338 -2.44 7.34 5.86
CA ARG A 338 -2.14 5.95 6.20
C ARG A 338 -3.37 5.18 6.71
N ASP A 339 -4.32 5.88 7.35
CA ASP A 339 -5.61 5.34 7.78
C ASP A 339 -6.72 5.37 6.71
N ASP A 340 -6.46 5.94 5.53
CA ASP A 340 -7.31 5.83 4.33
C ASP A 340 -6.90 4.65 3.41
N ILE A 341 -5.79 3.96 3.69
CA ILE A 341 -5.35 2.78 2.91
C ILE A 341 -6.40 1.68 3.01
N ILE A 342 -6.96 1.29 1.87
CA ILE A 342 -7.93 0.19 1.79
C ILE A 342 -7.17 -1.13 1.81
N VAL A 343 -7.60 -2.03 2.68
CA VAL A 343 -7.14 -3.41 2.74
C VAL A 343 -8.29 -4.31 2.31
N LEU A 344 -8.13 -4.98 1.17
CA LEU A 344 -9.09 -5.94 0.63
C LEU A 344 -9.05 -7.26 1.44
N SER A 345 -10.04 -8.14 1.25
CA SER A 345 -10.17 -9.40 2.00
C SER A 345 -9.04 -10.39 1.75
N ASN A 346 -8.37 -10.31 0.60
CA ASN A 346 -7.15 -11.04 0.28
C ASN A 346 -5.89 -10.47 0.96
N GLY A 347 -6.01 -9.37 1.70
CA GLY A 347 -4.91 -8.68 2.38
C GLY A 347 -4.09 -7.73 1.50
N GLU A 348 -4.47 -7.56 0.23
CA GLU A 348 -3.90 -6.56 -0.66
C GLU A 348 -4.25 -5.15 -0.18
N LYS A 349 -3.30 -4.23 -0.37
CA LYS A 349 -3.41 -2.83 0.06
C LYS A 349 -3.32 -1.88 -1.13
N PHE A 350 -4.03 -0.76 -1.04
CA PHE A 350 -3.79 0.38 -1.90
C PHE A 350 -4.32 1.68 -1.26
N ASN A 351 -3.64 2.79 -1.51
CA ASN A 351 -4.17 4.13 -1.27
C ASN A 351 -5.23 4.49 -2.34
N PRO A 352 -6.52 4.72 -1.99
CA PRO A 352 -7.56 5.11 -2.95
C PRO A 352 -7.47 6.57 -3.40
N VAL A 353 -6.87 7.45 -2.60
CA VAL A 353 -6.99 8.91 -2.73
C VAL A 353 -6.57 9.45 -4.11
N PRO A 354 -5.49 8.98 -4.77
CA PRO A 354 -5.12 9.43 -6.12
C PRO A 354 -6.21 9.18 -7.16
N MET A 355 -6.92 8.05 -7.08
CA MET A 355 -8.00 7.71 -8.00
C MET A 355 -9.30 8.47 -7.65
N GLU A 356 -9.61 8.65 -6.36
CA GLU A 356 -10.76 9.45 -5.92
C GLU A 356 -10.68 10.89 -6.44
N LEU A 357 -9.54 11.56 -6.22
CA LEU A 357 -9.31 12.94 -6.65
C LEU A 357 -9.34 13.10 -8.17
N ALA A 358 -8.78 12.13 -8.90
CA ALA A 358 -8.85 12.13 -10.35
C ALA A 358 -10.30 11.96 -10.84
N THR A 359 -11.04 11.00 -10.27
CA THR A 359 -12.43 10.70 -10.63
C THR A 359 -13.35 11.88 -10.32
N GLN A 360 -13.23 12.49 -9.13
CA GLN A 360 -14.01 13.64 -8.70
C GLN A 360 -13.85 14.85 -9.65
N GLY A 361 -12.72 14.98 -10.35
CA GLY A 361 -12.50 16.03 -11.35
C GLY A 361 -13.39 15.95 -12.60
N HIS A 362 -14.35 15.01 -12.68
CA HIS A 362 -15.35 14.96 -13.74
C HIS A 362 -16.51 15.96 -13.47
N PRO A 363 -16.90 16.82 -14.43
CA PRO A 363 -17.89 17.89 -14.20
C PRO A 363 -19.25 17.44 -13.64
N SER A 364 -19.64 16.19 -13.92
CA SER A 364 -20.92 15.61 -13.50
C SER A 364 -20.93 15.09 -12.05
N LEU A 365 -19.79 15.14 -11.34
CA LEU A 365 -19.64 14.62 -9.98
C LEU A 365 -19.39 15.73 -8.94
N ALA A 366 -20.09 15.67 -7.81
CA ALA A 366 -19.85 16.47 -6.61
C ALA A 366 -18.98 15.74 -5.57
N GLY A 367 -18.76 14.44 -5.74
CA GLY A 367 -17.89 13.63 -4.88
C GLY A 367 -17.61 12.26 -5.47
N ALA A 368 -16.43 11.71 -5.16
CA ALA A 368 -16.06 10.33 -5.44
C ALA A 368 -15.41 9.72 -4.20
N LEU A 369 -15.78 8.48 -3.87
CA LEU A 369 -15.28 7.76 -2.70
C LEU A 369 -15.10 6.28 -3.06
N ILE A 370 -13.88 5.78 -2.99
CA ILE A 370 -13.59 4.35 -3.12
C ILE A 370 -13.74 3.69 -1.75
N ILE A 371 -14.39 2.54 -1.75
CA ILE A 371 -14.66 1.69 -0.60
C ILE A 371 -14.25 0.26 -0.94
N GLY A 372 -14.27 -0.64 0.04
CA GLY A 372 -13.86 -2.03 -0.15
C GLY A 372 -13.08 -2.63 1.03
N GLN A 373 -13.03 -1.95 2.17
CA GLN A 373 -12.34 -2.45 3.36
C GLN A 373 -12.87 -3.83 3.77
N GLY A 374 -11.99 -4.84 3.76
CA GLY A 374 -12.33 -6.23 4.03
C GLY A 374 -13.19 -6.91 2.96
N ARG A 375 -13.25 -6.39 1.72
CA ARG A 375 -14.03 -6.93 0.59
C ARG A 375 -13.14 -7.56 -0.48
N SER A 376 -13.73 -8.41 -1.32
CA SER A 376 -13.01 -9.12 -2.39
C SER A 376 -12.50 -8.22 -3.53
N SER A 377 -13.04 -7.00 -3.65
CA SER A 377 -12.68 -6.01 -4.65
C SER A 377 -13.06 -4.62 -4.19
N ALA A 378 -12.45 -3.59 -4.77
CA ALA A 378 -12.80 -2.20 -4.54
C ALA A 378 -14.13 -1.83 -5.24
N THR A 379 -14.85 -0.86 -4.68
CA THR A 379 -16.08 -0.28 -5.25
C THR A 379 -16.00 1.23 -5.23
N LEU A 380 -16.43 1.89 -6.30
CA LEU A 380 -16.50 3.34 -6.41
C LEU A 380 -17.92 3.80 -6.09
N LEU A 381 -18.07 4.60 -5.04
CA LEU A 381 -19.30 5.33 -4.74
C LEU A 381 -19.16 6.77 -5.29
N VAL A 382 -20.07 7.19 -6.16
CA VAL A 382 -20.08 8.54 -6.75
C VAL A 382 -21.30 9.35 -6.33
N GLU A 383 -21.11 10.64 -6.09
CA GLU A 383 -22.17 11.62 -5.85
C GLU A 383 -22.32 12.53 -7.08
N PRO A 384 -23.49 12.53 -7.77
CA PRO A 384 -23.73 13.44 -8.90
C PRO A 384 -23.84 14.91 -8.46
N THR A 385 -23.60 15.85 -9.37
CA THR A 385 -23.89 17.27 -9.12
C THR A 385 -25.40 17.55 -8.99
N ALA A 386 -25.76 18.68 -8.37
CA ALA A 386 -27.16 19.02 -8.05
C ALA A 386 -28.08 19.19 -9.28
N ASN A 387 -27.50 19.41 -10.46
CA ASN A 387 -28.24 19.57 -11.73
C ASN A 387 -28.60 18.22 -12.39
N PHE A 388 -28.23 17.08 -11.78
CA PHE A 388 -28.38 15.75 -12.36
C PHE A 388 -29.75 15.14 -12.01
N SER A 389 -30.61 14.94 -13.02
CA SER A 389 -31.98 14.43 -12.83
C SER A 389 -32.00 12.97 -12.33
N VAL A 390 -33.16 12.50 -11.84
CA VAL A 390 -33.30 11.12 -11.36
C VAL A 390 -33.15 10.12 -12.52
N GLU A 391 -33.65 10.47 -13.70
CA GLU A 391 -33.60 9.68 -14.93
C GLU A 391 -32.18 9.59 -15.49
N ALA A 392 -31.42 10.68 -15.40
CA ALA A 392 -30.04 10.74 -15.87
C ALA A 392 -29.10 9.79 -15.09
N ARG A 393 -29.39 9.51 -13.81
CA ARG A 393 -28.57 8.62 -12.95
C ARG A 393 -28.38 7.22 -13.55
N THR A 394 -29.34 6.75 -14.34
CA THR A 394 -29.29 5.46 -15.03
C THR A 394 -28.20 5.38 -16.11
N GLY A 395 -27.73 6.52 -16.64
CA GLY A 395 -26.65 6.60 -17.63
C GLY A 395 -25.33 7.17 -17.10
N LEU A 396 -25.29 7.67 -15.85
CA LEU A 396 -24.10 8.33 -15.29
C LEU A 396 -22.86 7.44 -15.29
N VAL A 397 -23.02 6.15 -14.98
CA VAL A 397 -21.89 5.20 -14.95
C VAL A 397 -21.23 5.12 -16.33
N ASP A 398 -22.02 5.10 -17.41
CA ASP A 398 -21.53 5.04 -18.79
C ASP A 398 -20.84 6.35 -19.20
N GLU A 399 -21.37 7.49 -18.75
CA GLU A 399 -20.80 8.82 -18.98
C GLU A 399 -19.41 8.96 -18.33
N ILE A 400 -19.27 8.55 -17.06
CA ILE A 400 -18.01 8.70 -16.32
C ILE A 400 -17.01 7.56 -16.57
N TRP A 401 -17.43 6.44 -17.16
CA TRP A 401 -16.58 5.24 -17.26
C TRP A 401 -15.21 5.47 -17.93
N PRO A 402 -15.10 6.20 -19.06
CA PRO A 402 -13.80 6.48 -19.68
C PRO A 402 -12.84 7.27 -18.77
N HIS A 403 -13.39 8.10 -17.88
CA HIS A 403 -12.62 8.87 -16.91
C HIS A 403 -12.20 8.01 -15.70
N VAL A 404 -13.09 7.12 -15.23
CA VAL A 404 -12.77 6.11 -14.20
C VAL A 404 -11.69 5.14 -14.70
N GLU A 405 -11.75 4.69 -15.95
CA GLU A 405 -10.74 3.82 -16.57
C GLU A 405 -9.36 4.49 -16.66
N LYS A 406 -9.32 5.80 -16.96
CA LYS A 406 -8.08 6.58 -16.90
C LYS A 406 -7.56 6.69 -15.46
N ALA A 407 -8.43 6.90 -14.49
CA ALA A 407 -8.08 7.02 -13.08
C ALA A 407 -7.62 5.68 -12.45
N ASN A 408 -8.11 4.53 -12.92
CA ASN A 408 -7.64 3.18 -12.57
C ASN A 408 -6.13 2.95 -12.82
N ARG A 409 -5.50 3.77 -13.67
CA ARG A 409 -4.06 3.70 -13.95
C ARG A 409 -3.20 4.38 -12.87
N LEU A 410 -3.81 5.12 -11.94
CA LEU A 410 -3.14 5.85 -10.86
C LEU A 410 -2.92 5.01 -9.59
N ILE A 411 -3.53 3.83 -9.53
CA ILE A 411 -3.46 2.92 -8.37
C ILE A 411 -3.02 1.50 -8.80
N PRO A 412 -2.49 0.68 -7.85
CA PRO A 412 -2.13 -0.71 -8.10
C PRO A 412 -3.32 -1.54 -8.63
N ALA A 413 -3.02 -2.61 -9.40
CA ALA A 413 -4.03 -3.41 -10.10
C ALA A 413 -5.12 -3.95 -9.15
N GLN A 414 -4.73 -4.43 -7.97
CA GLN A 414 -5.62 -4.92 -6.92
C GLN A 414 -6.72 -3.94 -6.49
N GLY A 415 -6.48 -2.63 -6.59
CA GLY A 415 -7.41 -1.59 -6.15
C GLY A 415 -8.34 -1.06 -7.25
N ARG A 416 -8.17 -1.54 -8.49
CA ARG A 416 -8.91 -1.02 -9.65
C ARG A 416 -10.41 -1.29 -9.53
N ILE A 417 -11.17 -0.30 -9.95
CA ILE A 417 -12.63 -0.33 -10.01
C ILE A 417 -13.05 -1.04 -11.29
N LEU A 418 -13.93 -2.03 -11.16
CA LEU A 418 -14.62 -2.69 -12.28
C LEU A 418 -15.96 -2.00 -12.56
N ARG A 419 -16.46 -2.08 -13.79
CA ARG A 419 -17.67 -1.33 -14.21
C ARG A 419 -18.93 -1.72 -13.44
N GLY A 420 -19.04 -3.00 -13.05
CA GLY A 420 -20.11 -3.49 -12.17
C GLY A 420 -19.97 -3.08 -10.71
N ASN A 421 -18.85 -2.47 -10.31
CA ASN A 421 -18.55 -2.01 -8.95
C ASN A 421 -18.61 -0.47 -8.83
N VAL A 422 -19.63 0.14 -9.46
CA VAL A 422 -19.91 1.58 -9.33
C VAL A 422 -21.30 1.76 -8.72
N LEU A 423 -21.34 2.40 -7.55
CA LEU A 423 -22.56 2.80 -6.87
C LEU A 423 -22.80 4.30 -7.08
N VAL A 424 -24.01 4.68 -7.47
CA VAL A 424 -24.42 6.10 -7.54
C VAL A 424 -25.17 6.46 -6.26
N SER A 425 -24.87 7.62 -5.68
CA SER A 425 -25.58 8.13 -4.51
C SER A 425 -27.07 8.32 -4.78
N LYS A 426 -27.90 8.35 -3.73
CA LYS A 426 -29.34 8.65 -3.81
C LYS A 426 -29.59 10.12 -3.41
N PRO A 427 -30.59 10.82 -4.00
CA PRO A 427 -30.83 12.24 -3.69
C PRO A 427 -31.15 12.51 -2.22
N ASP A 428 -31.81 11.55 -1.56
CA ASP A 428 -32.18 11.53 -0.14
C ASP A 428 -31.04 11.08 0.79
N LYS A 429 -29.92 10.60 0.24
CA LYS A 429 -28.73 10.16 0.99
C LYS A 429 -27.44 10.81 0.46
N PRO A 430 -27.29 12.15 0.45
CA PRO A 430 -26.03 12.77 0.04
C PRO A 430 -24.86 12.33 0.92
N PHE A 431 -23.63 12.49 0.43
CA PHE A 431 -22.42 12.14 1.16
C PHE A 431 -22.34 12.94 2.48
N THR A 432 -21.93 12.27 3.55
CA THR A 432 -21.69 12.96 4.81
C THR A 432 -20.43 13.80 4.70
N ARG A 433 -20.53 15.09 5.03
CA ARG A 433 -19.45 16.07 4.92
C ARG A 433 -19.21 16.76 6.26
N ALA A 434 -17.95 17.09 6.54
CA ALA A 434 -17.59 17.92 7.69
C ALA A 434 -18.03 19.38 7.46
N GLY A 435 -17.99 20.23 8.49
CA GLY A 435 -18.32 21.66 8.37
C GLY A 435 -17.49 22.44 7.32
N LYS A 436 -16.33 21.89 6.91
CA LYS A 436 -15.49 22.41 5.80
C LYS A 436 -15.80 21.81 4.41
N GLY A 437 -16.91 21.09 4.24
CA GLY A 437 -17.36 20.50 2.96
C GLY A 437 -16.66 19.19 2.53
N THR A 438 -15.57 18.78 3.19
CA THR A 438 -14.85 17.54 2.90
C THR A 438 -15.66 16.29 3.25
N ILE A 439 -15.63 15.26 2.39
CA ILE A 439 -16.31 13.97 2.60
C ILE A 439 -15.75 13.28 3.86
N VAL A 440 -16.63 12.74 4.70
CA VAL A 440 -16.25 11.96 5.89
C VAL A 440 -16.42 10.47 5.57
N ARG A 441 -15.37 9.84 5.02
CA ARG A 441 -15.36 8.45 4.50
C ARG A 441 -16.18 7.49 5.35
N LYS A 442 -15.83 7.35 6.64
CA LYS A 442 -16.45 6.39 7.57
C LYS A 442 -17.93 6.64 7.82
N LEU A 443 -18.40 7.89 7.77
CA LEU A 443 -19.84 8.19 7.94
C LEU A 443 -20.60 7.94 6.63
N THR A 444 -20.04 8.33 5.48
CA THR A 444 -20.61 8.03 4.17
C THR A 444 -20.69 6.53 3.90
N GLU A 445 -19.64 5.76 4.22
CA GLU A 445 -19.64 4.30 4.10
C GLU A 445 -20.71 3.65 5.00
N ASN A 446 -20.86 4.11 6.24
CA ASN A 446 -21.92 3.64 7.14
C ASN A 446 -23.34 3.99 6.62
N LEU A 447 -23.53 5.17 6.01
CA LEU A 447 -24.80 5.60 5.40
C LEU A 447 -25.22 4.71 4.22
N TYR A 448 -24.24 4.18 3.49
CA TYR A 448 -24.43 3.31 2.32
C TYR A 448 -24.27 1.81 2.62
N LYS A 449 -24.10 1.42 3.89
CA LYS A 449 -23.75 0.06 4.31
C LYS A 449 -24.69 -1.02 3.76
N SER A 450 -25.99 -0.72 3.63
CA SER A 450 -26.98 -1.61 3.00
C SER A 450 -26.69 -1.87 1.53
N GLU A 451 -26.59 -0.81 0.73
CA GLU A 451 -26.33 -0.86 -0.71
C GLU A 451 -24.96 -1.50 -1.02
N ILE A 452 -23.96 -1.21 -0.19
CA ILE A 452 -22.62 -1.82 -0.26
C ILE A 452 -22.71 -3.32 0.02
N ASN A 453 -23.40 -3.73 1.10
CA ASN A 453 -23.59 -5.16 1.40
C ASN A 453 -24.33 -5.88 0.29
N GLU A 454 -25.37 -5.29 -0.29
CA GLU A 454 -26.15 -5.87 -1.38
C GLU A 454 -25.30 -6.15 -2.61
N LEU A 455 -24.46 -5.19 -3.02
CA LEU A 455 -23.51 -5.33 -4.14
C LEU A 455 -22.52 -6.49 -3.92
N TYR A 456 -22.00 -6.67 -2.71
CA TYR A 456 -21.08 -7.79 -2.41
C TYR A 456 -21.78 -9.12 -2.12
N THR A 457 -23.08 -9.13 -1.81
CA THR A 457 -23.85 -10.36 -1.48
C THR A 457 -24.43 -11.00 -2.74
N ASN A 458 -24.94 -10.20 -3.67
CA ASN A 458 -25.55 -10.68 -4.91
C ASN A 458 -24.52 -10.97 -6.02
N GLY A 459 -23.23 -10.76 -5.74
CA GLY A 459 -22.21 -10.51 -6.76
C GLY A 459 -22.40 -9.13 -7.40
N SER A 460 -21.37 -8.65 -8.11
CA SER A 460 -21.46 -7.43 -8.91
C SER A 460 -22.70 -7.51 -9.79
N VAL A 461 -23.68 -6.62 -9.59
CA VAL A 461 -24.98 -6.69 -10.26
C VAL A 461 -24.75 -6.73 -11.77
N SER A 462 -25.11 -7.85 -12.39
CA SER A 462 -25.09 -7.95 -13.85
C SER A 462 -26.09 -6.93 -14.38
N LEU A 463 -25.58 -5.83 -14.91
CA LEU A 463 -26.36 -4.77 -15.54
C LEU A 463 -26.95 -5.29 -16.86
N SER A 464 -28.07 -6.00 -16.72
CA SER A 464 -29.13 -6.19 -17.71
C SER A 464 -28.75 -6.65 -19.12
N GLN A 465 -27.57 -7.23 -19.33
CA GLN A 465 -27.23 -7.96 -20.55
C GLN A 465 -27.60 -9.44 -20.44
N LYS A 466 -28.36 -9.95 -21.43
CA LYS A 466 -28.51 -11.40 -21.63
C LYS A 466 -27.15 -11.97 -21.97
N LEU A 467 -26.61 -12.81 -21.09
CA LEU A 467 -25.39 -13.56 -21.40
C LEU A 467 -25.58 -14.40 -22.68
N PRO A 468 -24.57 -14.45 -23.57
CA PRO A 468 -24.51 -15.40 -24.67
C PRO A 468 -24.79 -16.84 -24.21
N ARG A 469 -25.43 -17.64 -25.07
CA ARG A 469 -25.77 -19.04 -24.79
C ARG A 469 -25.06 -19.96 -25.77
N LEU A 470 -24.43 -21.02 -25.27
CA LEU A 470 -23.82 -22.04 -26.10
C LEU A 470 -24.90 -22.86 -26.81
N GLN A 471 -25.05 -22.67 -28.12
CA GLN A 471 -26.01 -23.38 -28.95
C GLN A 471 -25.42 -24.72 -29.44
N ALA A 472 -26.15 -25.83 -29.24
CA ALA A 472 -25.75 -27.13 -29.76
C ALA A 472 -26.25 -27.32 -31.21
N ILE A 473 -25.37 -27.76 -32.11
CA ILE A 473 -25.75 -28.11 -33.49
C ILE A 473 -26.60 -29.39 -33.48
N MET A 474 -26.21 -30.37 -32.67
CA MET A 474 -27.01 -31.58 -32.40
C MET A 474 -26.57 -32.17 -31.06
N LYS A 475 -27.45 -32.26 -30.05
CA LYS A 475 -27.05 -32.74 -28.70
C LYS A 475 -26.48 -34.18 -28.77
N PRO A 476 -25.31 -34.49 -28.16
CA PRO A 476 -24.47 -33.66 -27.29
C PRO A 476 -23.20 -33.08 -27.97
N HIS A 477 -23.19 -32.98 -29.30
CA HIS A 477 -22.04 -32.53 -30.08
C HIS A 477 -22.02 -31.00 -30.27
N PHE A 478 -20.85 -30.41 -29.99
CA PHE A 478 -20.53 -29.02 -30.24
C PHE A 478 -19.31 -28.97 -31.16
N GLU A 479 -19.33 -28.07 -32.15
CA GLU A 479 -18.13 -27.76 -32.95
C GLU A 479 -17.23 -26.78 -32.20
N LEU A 480 -15.91 -26.91 -32.40
CA LEU A 480 -14.91 -26.05 -31.75
C LEU A 480 -15.13 -24.57 -32.08
N SER A 481 -15.49 -24.26 -33.32
CA SER A 481 -15.89 -22.92 -33.79
C SER A 481 -17.02 -22.31 -32.94
N THR A 482 -18.06 -23.09 -32.64
CA THR A 482 -19.21 -22.66 -31.83
C THR A 482 -18.83 -22.44 -30.36
N ILE A 483 -17.91 -23.25 -29.83
CA ILE A 483 -17.38 -23.08 -28.47
C ILE A 483 -16.52 -21.80 -28.40
N LEU A 484 -15.60 -21.61 -29.35
CA LEU A 484 -14.73 -20.43 -29.42
C LEU A 484 -15.54 -19.14 -29.58
N ASN A 485 -16.55 -19.12 -30.45
CA ASN A 485 -17.46 -17.99 -30.58
C ASN A 485 -18.20 -17.69 -29.26
N PHE A 486 -18.76 -18.70 -28.58
CA PHE A 486 -19.39 -18.52 -27.27
C PHE A 486 -18.43 -17.95 -26.22
N VAL A 487 -17.18 -18.42 -26.17
CA VAL A 487 -16.15 -17.91 -25.25
C VAL A 487 -15.80 -16.45 -25.59
N ARG A 488 -15.58 -16.12 -26.88
CA ARG A 488 -15.33 -14.74 -27.32
C ARG A 488 -16.50 -13.80 -27.05
N ASP A 489 -17.74 -14.26 -27.23
CA ASP A 489 -18.94 -13.49 -26.92
C ASP A 489 -19.04 -13.22 -25.41
N ILE A 490 -18.79 -14.24 -24.57
CA ILE A 490 -18.77 -14.08 -23.10
C ILE A 490 -17.65 -13.15 -22.66
N ILE A 491 -16.45 -13.24 -23.24
CA ILE A 491 -15.34 -12.32 -22.96
C ILE A 491 -15.73 -10.90 -23.36
N THR A 492 -16.26 -10.70 -24.57
CA THR A 492 -16.65 -9.38 -25.09
C THR A 492 -17.80 -8.75 -24.28
N CYS A 493 -18.76 -9.55 -23.79
CA CYS A 493 -19.80 -9.10 -22.88
C CYS A 493 -19.27 -8.80 -21.47
N SER A 494 -18.26 -9.53 -20.99
CA SER A 494 -17.70 -9.35 -19.64
C SER A 494 -16.72 -8.17 -19.57
N LEU A 495 -15.93 -7.98 -20.62
CA LEU A 495 -14.78 -7.09 -20.75
C LEU A 495 -14.72 -6.55 -22.20
N PRO A 496 -15.54 -5.56 -22.58
CA PRO A 496 -15.60 -5.02 -23.95
C PRO A 496 -14.26 -4.50 -24.51
N GLU A 497 -13.36 -4.10 -23.64
CA GLU A 497 -11.96 -3.72 -23.92
C GLU A 497 -11.13 -4.85 -24.57
N LEU A 498 -11.56 -6.11 -24.43
CA LEU A 498 -10.97 -7.27 -25.11
C LEU A 498 -11.62 -7.59 -26.47
N SER A 499 -12.48 -6.71 -27.01
CA SER A 499 -13.08 -6.91 -28.33
C SER A 499 -12.01 -6.99 -29.43
N GLY A 500 -11.84 -8.19 -30.01
CA GLY A 500 -10.86 -8.47 -31.07
C GLY A 500 -9.67 -9.36 -30.69
N ILE A 501 -9.62 -9.90 -29.46
CA ILE A 501 -8.64 -10.94 -29.11
C ILE A 501 -8.72 -12.15 -30.07
N GLN A 502 -7.56 -12.73 -30.36
CA GLN A 502 -7.43 -13.97 -31.13
C GLN A 502 -7.54 -15.19 -30.21
N ASP A 503 -7.71 -16.38 -30.80
CA ASP A 503 -7.93 -17.63 -30.05
C ASP A 503 -6.70 -18.07 -29.24
N ASP A 504 -5.52 -17.54 -29.59
CA ASP A 504 -4.20 -17.80 -29.03
C ASP A 504 -3.62 -16.63 -28.20
N ASP A 505 -4.40 -15.56 -27.97
CA ASP A 505 -4.01 -14.44 -27.11
C ASP A 505 -4.07 -14.79 -25.60
N ASP A 506 -3.02 -14.43 -24.85
CA ASP A 506 -2.99 -14.56 -23.39
C ASP A 506 -3.79 -13.43 -22.72
N LEU A 507 -4.95 -13.77 -22.18
CA LEU A 507 -5.84 -12.86 -21.44
C LEU A 507 -5.14 -12.09 -20.30
N PHE A 508 -4.14 -12.69 -19.63
CA PHE A 508 -3.38 -11.98 -18.58
C PHE A 508 -2.42 -10.96 -19.18
N SER A 509 -1.79 -11.25 -20.32
CA SER A 509 -1.00 -10.28 -21.10
C SER A 509 -1.87 -9.17 -21.70
N CYS A 510 -3.15 -9.42 -21.96
CA CYS A 510 -4.15 -8.40 -22.29
C CYS A 510 -4.59 -7.54 -21.07
N GLY A 511 -4.07 -7.81 -19.87
CA GLY A 511 -4.25 -6.96 -18.69
C GLY A 511 -5.23 -7.47 -17.64
N LEU A 512 -5.75 -8.70 -17.76
CA LEU A 512 -6.67 -9.26 -16.77
C LEU A 512 -5.96 -9.61 -15.46
N ASP A 513 -6.64 -9.32 -14.35
CA ASP A 513 -6.26 -9.71 -12.99
C ASP A 513 -7.17 -10.81 -12.43
N SER A 514 -6.87 -11.26 -11.20
CA SER A 514 -7.64 -12.30 -10.50
C SER A 514 -9.11 -11.96 -10.25
N VAL A 515 -9.48 -10.67 -10.19
CA VAL A 515 -10.86 -10.22 -9.97
C VAL A 515 -11.63 -10.28 -11.29
N MET A 516 -11.03 -9.77 -12.37
CA MET A 516 -11.59 -9.85 -13.73
C MET A 516 -11.77 -11.31 -14.18
N ILE A 517 -10.81 -12.19 -13.88
CA ILE A 517 -10.92 -13.63 -14.12
C ILE A 517 -12.05 -14.26 -13.30
N GLY A 518 -12.27 -13.83 -12.06
CA GLY A 518 -13.41 -14.27 -11.24
C GLY A 518 -14.76 -13.90 -11.85
N GLN A 519 -14.90 -12.68 -12.38
CA GLN A 519 -16.09 -12.23 -13.11
C GLN A 519 -16.30 -13.03 -14.40
N LEU A 520 -15.24 -13.25 -15.19
CA LEU A 520 -15.28 -14.04 -16.42
C LEU A 520 -15.71 -15.49 -16.15
N LEU A 521 -15.21 -16.12 -15.07
CA LEU A 521 -15.66 -17.45 -14.63
C LEU A 521 -17.14 -17.46 -14.24
N GLY A 522 -17.61 -16.44 -13.52
CA GLY A 522 -19.03 -16.30 -13.17
C GLY A 522 -19.93 -16.26 -14.40
N ASN A 523 -19.55 -15.46 -15.39
CA ASN A 523 -20.30 -15.31 -16.65
C ASN A 523 -20.23 -16.56 -17.54
N LEU A 524 -19.06 -17.20 -17.67
CA LEU A 524 -18.92 -18.49 -18.37
C LEU A 524 -19.78 -19.58 -17.71
N LYS A 525 -19.76 -19.69 -16.38
CA LYS A 525 -20.63 -20.62 -15.64
C LYS A 525 -22.11 -20.30 -15.83
N GLY A 526 -22.49 -19.03 -15.81
CA GLY A 526 -23.85 -18.59 -16.09
C GLY A 526 -24.34 -19.03 -17.47
N GLY A 527 -23.59 -18.70 -18.52
CA GLY A 527 -23.91 -19.07 -19.90
C GLY A 527 -23.94 -20.59 -20.15
N LEU A 528 -23.08 -21.35 -19.46
CA LEU A 528 -23.07 -22.83 -19.52
C LEU A 528 -24.19 -23.48 -18.73
N LYS A 529 -24.60 -22.94 -17.57
CA LYS A 529 -25.66 -23.50 -16.73
C LYS A 529 -27.03 -23.46 -17.43
N ASP A 530 -27.28 -22.42 -18.22
CA ASP A 530 -28.45 -22.33 -19.11
C ASP A 530 -28.47 -23.41 -20.20
N SER A 531 -27.29 -23.80 -20.74
CA SER A 531 -27.16 -24.83 -21.78
C SER A 531 -27.02 -26.26 -21.22
N THR A 532 -26.56 -26.41 -19.97
CA THR A 532 -26.30 -27.69 -19.29
C THR A 532 -26.67 -27.63 -17.80
N PRO A 533 -27.98 -27.68 -17.45
CA PRO A 533 -28.43 -27.43 -16.07
C PRO A 533 -27.94 -28.44 -15.03
N ASP A 534 -27.80 -29.71 -15.43
CA ASP A 534 -27.55 -30.85 -14.54
C ASP A 534 -26.07 -31.26 -14.45
N LYS A 535 -25.14 -30.43 -14.95
CA LYS A 535 -23.71 -30.73 -15.00
C LYS A 535 -22.94 -29.98 -13.92
N ASP A 536 -22.01 -30.67 -13.27
CA ASP A 536 -21.03 -30.01 -12.40
C ASP A 536 -20.07 -29.16 -13.23
N LEU A 537 -19.89 -27.90 -12.80
CA LEU A 537 -18.99 -26.90 -13.38
C LEU A 537 -17.86 -26.52 -12.41
N SER A 538 -17.59 -27.35 -11.40
CA SER A 538 -16.45 -27.23 -10.47
C SER A 538 -15.10 -27.21 -11.21
N TRP A 539 -14.97 -28.02 -12.27
CA TRP A 539 -13.79 -28.11 -13.13
C TRP A 539 -13.44 -26.79 -13.84
N LEU A 540 -14.42 -25.92 -14.08
CA LEU A 540 -14.24 -24.63 -14.71
C LEU A 540 -13.84 -23.61 -13.61
N ASP A 541 -12.58 -23.61 -13.22
CA ASP A 541 -12.04 -22.68 -12.22
C ASP A 541 -10.91 -21.81 -12.80
N ILE A 542 -10.22 -21.05 -11.94
CA ILE A 542 -9.11 -20.18 -12.34
C ILE A 542 -8.01 -20.97 -13.09
N ARG A 543 -7.82 -22.26 -12.79
CA ARG A 543 -6.84 -23.13 -13.48
C ARG A 543 -7.27 -23.42 -14.90
N ALA A 544 -8.57 -23.62 -15.16
CA ALA A 544 -9.11 -23.80 -16.51
C ALA A 544 -8.98 -22.55 -17.41
N LEU A 545 -8.75 -21.36 -16.82
CA LEU A 545 -8.47 -20.11 -17.53
C LEU A 545 -7.00 -19.65 -17.44
N ARG A 546 -6.10 -20.39 -16.76
CA ARG A 546 -4.68 -20.01 -16.67
C ARG A 546 -3.98 -20.31 -17.99
N ALA A 547 -3.46 -19.27 -18.64
CA ALA A 547 -2.91 -19.31 -20.00
C ALA A 547 -1.62 -20.12 -20.20
N SER A 548 -1.17 -20.92 -19.22
CA SER A 548 -0.12 -21.94 -19.40
C SER A 548 -0.15 -22.98 -18.28
N THR A 549 -0.31 -24.25 -18.65
CA THR A 549 -0.02 -25.42 -17.82
C THR A 549 1.50 -25.67 -17.73
N ILE A 550 1.92 -26.66 -16.93
CA ILE A 550 3.31 -27.16 -16.95
C ILE A 550 3.70 -27.59 -18.36
N GLU A 551 2.82 -28.29 -19.09
CA GLU A 551 3.10 -28.74 -20.46
C GLU A 551 3.27 -27.56 -21.42
N ASP A 552 2.41 -26.54 -21.35
CA ASP A 552 2.49 -25.39 -22.26
C ASP A 552 3.81 -24.62 -22.10
N LEU A 553 4.27 -24.43 -20.86
CA LEU A 553 5.58 -23.79 -20.62
C LEU A 553 6.74 -24.71 -21.03
N VAL A 554 6.68 -26.01 -20.75
CA VAL A 554 7.70 -26.96 -21.19
C VAL A 554 7.80 -26.97 -22.71
N GLN A 555 6.68 -27.02 -23.44
CA GLN A 555 6.64 -26.95 -24.90
C GLN A 555 7.13 -25.60 -25.43
N ARG A 556 6.69 -24.48 -24.86
CA ARG A 556 7.09 -23.11 -25.27
C ARG A 556 8.60 -22.92 -25.16
N TYR A 557 9.21 -23.28 -24.03
CA TYR A 557 10.64 -23.07 -23.80
C TYR A 557 11.53 -24.18 -24.36
N SER A 558 10.99 -25.35 -24.69
CA SER A 558 11.71 -26.42 -25.40
C SER A 558 11.59 -26.35 -26.92
N ARG A 559 10.76 -25.45 -27.46
CA ARG A 559 10.67 -25.18 -28.91
C ARG A 559 12.03 -24.72 -29.46
N ASP A 560 12.32 -25.05 -30.71
CA ASP A 560 13.54 -24.62 -31.41
C ASP A 560 14.84 -24.93 -30.63
N LEU A 561 14.85 -26.07 -29.92
CA LEU A 561 16.07 -26.72 -29.45
C LEU A 561 16.65 -27.54 -30.60
N GLU A 562 17.90 -27.24 -30.95
CA GLU A 562 18.65 -27.94 -32.00
C GLU A 562 19.86 -28.64 -31.39
N LYS A 563 20.34 -29.70 -32.05
CA LYS A 563 21.60 -30.35 -31.68
C LYS A 563 22.74 -29.32 -31.64
N SER A 564 23.63 -29.41 -30.65
CA SER A 564 24.77 -28.50 -30.62
C SER A 564 25.64 -28.65 -31.88
N SER A 565 26.06 -27.52 -32.44
CA SER A 565 26.91 -27.43 -33.62
C SER A 565 28.40 -27.67 -33.32
N SER A 566 28.77 -27.78 -32.05
CA SER A 566 30.16 -28.00 -31.61
C SER A 566 30.42 -29.47 -31.25
N THR A 567 31.59 -29.98 -31.63
CA THR A 567 32.06 -31.27 -31.14
C THR A 567 32.42 -31.13 -29.66
N PRO A 568 31.98 -32.05 -28.76
CA PRO A 568 32.32 -31.95 -27.35
C PRO A 568 33.83 -31.87 -27.13
N ALA A 569 34.27 -30.89 -26.33
CA ALA A 569 35.66 -30.79 -25.92
C ALA A 569 36.06 -32.05 -25.12
N LYS A 570 37.33 -32.47 -25.25
CA LYS A 570 37.85 -33.58 -24.42
C LYS A 570 37.74 -33.21 -22.94
N GLU A 571 37.45 -34.20 -22.10
CA GLU A 571 37.31 -34.00 -20.66
C GLU A 571 38.60 -33.42 -20.06
N ASP A 572 38.56 -32.14 -19.69
CA ASP A 572 39.59 -31.58 -18.83
C ASP A 572 39.37 -32.09 -17.39
N LYS A 573 40.44 -32.55 -16.75
CA LYS A 573 40.47 -33.00 -15.35
C LYS A 573 41.05 -31.94 -14.41
N GLY A 574 41.40 -30.76 -14.94
CA GLY A 574 41.82 -29.61 -14.15
C GLY A 574 40.68 -28.94 -13.36
N PRO A 575 41.01 -27.96 -12.50
CA PRO A 575 40.03 -27.23 -11.70
C PRO A 575 39.06 -26.42 -12.58
N ARG A 576 37.79 -26.33 -12.17
CA ARG A 576 36.67 -25.80 -12.96
C ARG A 576 36.59 -24.28 -12.94
N THR A 577 36.20 -23.68 -14.06
CA THR A 577 35.75 -22.28 -14.09
C THR A 577 34.22 -22.20 -14.02
N VAL A 578 33.70 -21.45 -13.05
CA VAL A 578 32.28 -21.44 -12.68
C VAL A 578 31.63 -20.09 -12.97
N ALA A 579 30.47 -20.09 -13.65
CA ALA A 579 29.55 -18.96 -13.65
C ALA A 579 28.45 -19.18 -12.59
N LEU A 580 28.39 -18.33 -11.56
CA LEU A 580 27.36 -18.37 -10.53
C LEU A 580 26.29 -17.30 -10.80
N VAL A 581 25.07 -17.74 -11.12
CA VAL A 581 23.93 -16.86 -11.34
C VAL A 581 23.10 -16.75 -10.06
N GLY A 582 23.06 -15.55 -9.47
CA GLY A 582 22.36 -15.28 -8.21
C GLY A 582 23.24 -15.45 -6.97
N SER A 583 24.39 -14.75 -6.94
CA SER A 583 25.33 -14.77 -5.81
C SER A 583 24.89 -13.92 -4.62
N THR A 584 23.86 -13.09 -4.77
CA THR A 584 23.35 -12.14 -3.74
C THR A 584 22.10 -12.63 -2.99
N GLY A 585 21.69 -13.89 -3.16
CA GLY A 585 20.56 -14.51 -2.45
C GLY A 585 20.92 -14.96 -1.03
N CYS A 586 20.04 -15.73 -0.37
CA CYS A 586 20.38 -16.37 0.92
C CYS A 586 21.46 -17.46 0.75
N LEU A 587 21.22 -18.39 -0.20
CA LEU A 587 22.14 -19.51 -0.48
C LEU A 587 23.36 -19.10 -1.33
N GLY A 588 23.25 -18.03 -2.13
CA GLY A 588 24.27 -17.60 -3.09
C GLY A 588 25.66 -17.32 -2.48
N PRO A 589 25.77 -16.48 -1.43
CA PRO A 589 27.03 -16.21 -0.74
C PRO A 589 27.63 -17.47 -0.11
N ARG A 590 26.79 -18.38 0.39
CA ARG A 590 27.27 -19.64 0.98
C ARG A 590 27.85 -20.58 -0.08
N ILE A 591 27.18 -20.72 -1.23
CA ILE A 591 27.76 -21.41 -2.41
C ILE A 591 29.10 -20.78 -2.80
N LEU A 592 29.18 -19.45 -2.86
CA LEU A 592 30.43 -18.76 -3.19
C LEU A 592 31.55 -19.06 -2.18
N ALA A 593 31.27 -19.03 -0.88
CA ALA A 593 32.24 -19.40 0.17
C ALA A 593 32.73 -20.85 0.03
N SER A 594 31.83 -21.81 -0.22
CA SER A 594 32.21 -23.21 -0.43
C SER A 594 33.06 -23.38 -1.70
N LEU A 595 32.72 -22.71 -2.81
CA LEU A 595 33.53 -22.72 -4.03
C LEU A 595 34.92 -22.08 -3.82
N LEU A 596 34.99 -20.98 -3.06
CA LEU A 596 36.25 -20.31 -2.69
C LEU A 596 37.11 -21.14 -1.72
N ASN A 597 36.55 -22.12 -1.03
CA ASN A 597 37.33 -23.06 -0.22
C ASN A 597 37.68 -24.36 -0.97
N ASN A 598 37.08 -24.63 -2.13
CA ASN A 598 37.25 -25.88 -2.86
C ASN A 598 38.44 -25.82 -3.85
N THR A 599 39.42 -26.71 -3.71
CA THR A 599 40.61 -26.74 -4.59
C THR A 599 40.32 -27.20 -6.02
N GLY A 600 39.14 -27.77 -6.27
CA GLY A 600 38.64 -28.14 -7.60
C GLY A 600 38.09 -26.97 -8.41
N ILE A 601 38.16 -25.73 -7.92
CA ILE A 601 37.66 -24.52 -8.60
C ILE A 601 38.83 -23.58 -8.94
N ALA A 602 39.01 -23.25 -10.22
CA ALA A 602 40.04 -22.34 -10.71
C ALA A 602 39.63 -20.86 -10.58
N SER A 603 38.45 -20.50 -11.07
CA SER A 603 37.98 -19.12 -11.13
C SER A 603 36.45 -19.03 -11.14
N ILE A 604 35.91 -17.89 -10.70
CA ILE A 604 34.46 -17.69 -10.50
C ILE A 604 34.03 -16.36 -11.13
N TYR A 605 32.95 -16.42 -11.91
CA TYR A 605 32.25 -15.27 -12.49
C TYR A 605 30.85 -15.20 -11.89
N CYS A 606 30.53 -14.12 -11.17
CA CYS A 606 29.22 -13.92 -10.55
C CYS A 606 28.34 -13.02 -11.44
N LEU A 607 27.33 -13.61 -12.08
CA LEU A 607 26.41 -12.93 -12.98
C LEU A 607 25.20 -12.41 -12.19
N ASN A 608 25.06 -11.08 -12.08
CA ASN A 608 24.06 -10.43 -11.23
C ASN A 608 23.38 -9.25 -11.92
N ARG A 609 22.15 -8.91 -11.52
CA ARG A 609 21.34 -7.86 -12.18
C ARG A 609 21.72 -6.42 -11.81
N SER A 610 22.60 -6.22 -10.84
CA SER A 610 22.89 -4.91 -10.25
C SER A 610 24.39 -4.75 -9.97
N ALA A 611 24.87 -3.51 -10.04
CA ALA A 611 26.30 -3.18 -9.87
C ALA A 611 26.80 -3.32 -8.42
N ASP A 612 25.89 -3.16 -7.44
CA ASP A 612 26.12 -3.35 -5.99
C ASP A 612 26.31 -4.82 -5.58
N ALA A 613 26.32 -5.77 -6.53
CA ALA A 613 26.32 -7.20 -6.22
C ALA A 613 27.59 -7.65 -5.48
N CYS A 614 28.74 -7.02 -5.73
CA CYS A 614 29.99 -7.30 -5.00
C CYS A 614 29.83 -6.95 -3.52
N GLU A 615 29.51 -5.68 -3.21
CA GLU A 615 29.32 -5.14 -1.86
C GLU A 615 28.29 -5.95 -1.05
N ARG A 616 27.18 -6.35 -1.70
CA ARG A 616 26.13 -7.14 -1.07
C ARG A 616 26.54 -8.58 -0.78
N THR A 617 27.27 -9.22 -1.68
CA THR A 617 27.80 -10.57 -1.45
C THR A 617 28.91 -10.53 -0.38
N GLU A 618 29.77 -9.50 -0.40
CA GLU A 618 30.79 -9.22 0.61
C GLU A 618 30.17 -9.06 2.02
N GLN A 619 29.16 -8.20 2.17
CA GLN A 619 28.47 -8.00 3.46
C GLN A 619 27.80 -9.29 3.97
N ALA A 620 27.22 -10.09 3.07
CA ALA A 620 26.63 -11.38 3.42
C ALA A 620 27.70 -12.41 3.83
N LEU A 621 28.88 -12.41 3.20
CA LEU A 621 30.02 -13.26 3.55
C LEU A 621 30.63 -12.87 4.91
N LYS A 622 30.79 -11.57 5.19
CA LYS A 622 31.23 -11.07 6.50
C LYS A 622 30.26 -11.46 7.62
N SER A 623 28.96 -11.33 7.36
CA SER A 623 27.89 -11.76 8.27
C SER A 623 27.85 -13.29 8.49
N ALA A 624 28.46 -14.04 7.56
CA ALA A 624 28.63 -15.49 7.55
C ALA A 624 30.00 -15.95 8.09
N GLY A 625 30.76 -15.06 8.74
CA GLY A 625 32.07 -15.37 9.33
C GLY A 625 33.20 -15.62 8.33
N TYR A 626 32.95 -15.58 7.02
CA TYR A 626 33.99 -15.73 6.00
C TYR A 626 34.93 -14.52 6.04
N GLN A 627 36.23 -14.80 6.16
CA GLN A 627 37.28 -13.78 6.11
C GLN A 627 37.74 -13.61 4.66
N GLU A 628 37.86 -12.37 4.22
CA GLU A 628 38.36 -12.05 2.88
C GLU A 628 39.81 -12.49 2.72
N ASP A 629 40.10 -13.17 1.61
CA ASP A 629 41.44 -13.60 1.20
C ASP A 629 41.73 -13.16 -0.24
N GLU A 630 42.94 -13.44 -0.72
CA GLU A 630 43.33 -13.15 -2.12
C GLU A 630 42.44 -13.84 -3.16
N ARG A 631 41.77 -14.94 -2.79
CA ARG A 631 40.90 -15.72 -3.67
C ARG A 631 39.54 -15.06 -3.82
N PHE A 632 38.98 -14.45 -2.77
CA PHE A 632 37.77 -13.64 -2.88
C PHE A 632 37.96 -12.46 -3.86
N TRP A 633 39.09 -11.75 -3.77
CA TRP A 633 39.40 -10.64 -4.69
C TRP A 633 39.68 -11.08 -6.14
N SER A 634 39.78 -12.39 -6.42
CA SER A 634 39.85 -12.95 -7.77
C SER A 634 38.47 -13.23 -8.41
N VAL A 635 37.37 -13.05 -7.67
CA VAL A 635 36.00 -13.27 -8.16
C VAL A 635 35.57 -12.11 -9.06
N ASN A 636 35.09 -12.44 -10.26
CA ASN A 636 34.66 -11.45 -11.25
C ASN A 636 33.15 -11.21 -11.15
N PHE A 637 32.73 -10.07 -10.60
CA PHE A 637 31.33 -9.67 -10.54
C PHE A 637 30.93 -8.92 -11.83
N LEU A 638 29.99 -9.48 -12.58
CA LEU A 638 29.52 -8.92 -13.86
C LEU A 638 28.04 -8.55 -13.78
N VAL A 639 27.70 -7.36 -14.28
CA VAL A 639 26.31 -6.92 -14.42
C VAL A 639 25.72 -7.57 -15.67
N SER A 640 24.65 -8.36 -15.48
CA SER A 640 24.03 -9.20 -16.50
C SER A 640 22.50 -9.11 -16.43
N ASP A 641 21.86 -9.02 -17.60
CA ASP A 641 20.43 -9.28 -17.76
C ASP A 641 20.23 -10.52 -18.63
N LEU A 642 19.81 -11.62 -18.01
CA LEU A 642 19.63 -12.90 -18.70
C LEU A 642 18.53 -12.86 -19.77
N ALA A 643 17.61 -11.90 -19.72
CA ALA A 643 16.60 -11.72 -20.76
C ALA A 643 17.19 -11.07 -22.03
N ALA A 644 18.26 -10.29 -21.89
CA ALA A 644 18.90 -9.56 -22.97
C ALA A 644 19.80 -10.45 -23.86
N PRO A 645 20.08 -10.04 -25.12
CA PRO A 645 21.11 -10.67 -25.95
C PRO A 645 22.46 -10.73 -25.22
N LYS A 646 23.23 -11.81 -25.45
CA LYS A 646 24.53 -12.05 -24.78
C LYS A 646 24.48 -11.96 -23.24
N LEU A 647 23.32 -12.28 -22.64
CA LEU A 647 23.07 -12.18 -21.19
C LEU A 647 23.24 -10.75 -20.63
N GLY A 648 23.11 -9.73 -21.48
CA GLY A 648 23.33 -8.32 -21.11
C GLY A 648 24.79 -7.96 -20.83
N LEU A 649 25.73 -8.87 -21.08
CA LEU A 649 27.16 -8.64 -20.93
C LEU A 649 27.72 -7.84 -22.12
N SER A 650 28.88 -7.19 -21.93
CA SER A 650 29.61 -6.59 -23.05
C SER A 650 30.13 -7.67 -24.00
N ASP A 651 30.45 -7.28 -25.24
CA ASP A 651 31.02 -8.21 -26.23
C ASP A 651 32.34 -8.83 -25.78
N SER A 652 33.13 -8.10 -24.98
CA SER A 652 34.38 -8.60 -24.38
C SER A 652 34.10 -9.62 -23.29
N ASP A 653 33.24 -9.27 -22.31
CA ASP A 653 32.93 -10.13 -21.17
C ASP A 653 32.22 -11.41 -21.64
N PHE A 654 31.27 -11.30 -22.57
CA PHE A 654 30.58 -12.46 -23.12
C PHE A 654 31.54 -13.41 -23.85
N ALA A 655 32.50 -12.87 -24.63
CA ALA A 655 33.52 -13.68 -25.28
C ALA A 655 34.46 -14.35 -24.27
N GLU A 656 34.92 -13.62 -23.25
CA GLU A 656 35.77 -14.16 -22.19
C GLU A 656 35.09 -15.28 -21.42
N VAL A 657 33.90 -15.00 -20.85
CA VAL A 657 33.16 -15.95 -20.02
C VAL A 657 32.79 -17.19 -20.83
N SER A 658 32.35 -17.04 -22.09
CA SER A 658 32.10 -18.17 -22.99
C SER A 658 33.37 -18.98 -23.35
N SER A 659 34.54 -18.34 -23.42
CA SER A 659 35.79 -19.04 -23.72
C SER A 659 36.35 -19.84 -22.54
N LYS A 660 35.94 -19.50 -21.30
CA LYS A 660 36.52 -20.02 -20.05
C LYS A 660 35.59 -20.91 -19.23
N VAL A 661 34.28 -20.63 -19.16
CA VAL A 661 33.37 -21.30 -18.22
C VAL A 661 33.10 -22.75 -18.61
N ASP A 662 33.21 -23.64 -17.62
CA ASP A 662 32.97 -25.08 -17.73
C ASP A 662 31.69 -25.52 -17.00
N THR A 663 31.18 -24.70 -16.08
CA THR A 663 29.97 -25.00 -15.28
C THR A 663 29.21 -23.72 -14.93
N ILE A 664 27.90 -23.74 -15.13
CA ILE A 664 26.97 -22.65 -14.83
C ILE A 664 26.06 -23.10 -13.69
N ILE A 665 26.13 -22.44 -12.54
CA ILE A 665 25.22 -22.66 -11.41
C ILE A 665 24.04 -21.69 -11.53
N TYR A 666 22.87 -22.21 -11.88
CA TYR A 666 21.63 -21.44 -11.94
C TYR A 666 20.89 -21.50 -10.60
N ASN A 667 21.28 -20.62 -9.68
CA ASN A 667 20.71 -20.50 -8.33
C ASN A 667 19.60 -19.42 -8.25
N SER A 668 19.58 -18.45 -9.17
CA SER A 668 18.61 -17.35 -9.17
C SER A 668 17.16 -17.83 -9.35
N TRP A 669 16.42 -17.94 -8.25
CA TRP A 669 14.97 -18.18 -8.21
C TRP A 669 14.36 -17.50 -6.99
N ARG A 670 13.06 -17.16 -7.05
CA ARG A 670 12.32 -16.61 -5.89
C ARG A 670 11.57 -17.74 -5.15
N PRO A 671 11.92 -18.10 -3.91
CA PRO A 671 11.14 -19.07 -3.13
C PRO A 671 9.90 -18.39 -2.53
N ASN A 672 8.88 -18.12 -3.36
CA ASN A 672 7.61 -17.58 -2.89
C ASN A 672 6.45 -18.54 -3.21
N PHE A 673 5.88 -19.13 -2.17
CA PHE A 673 4.85 -20.16 -2.26
C PHE A 673 3.43 -19.60 -2.49
N SER A 674 3.24 -18.27 -2.47
CA SER A 674 1.96 -17.61 -2.75
C SER A 674 1.78 -17.18 -4.22
N LEU A 675 2.77 -17.42 -5.08
CA LEU A 675 2.73 -17.02 -6.50
C LEU A 675 2.22 -18.15 -7.40
N SER A 676 1.51 -17.76 -8.46
CA SER A 676 1.09 -18.65 -9.55
C SER A 676 2.24 -18.97 -10.52
N LEU A 677 2.15 -20.11 -11.23
CA LEU A 677 3.14 -20.54 -12.22
C LEU A 677 3.58 -19.46 -13.23
N PRO A 678 2.68 -18.68 -13.88
CA PRO A 678 3.09 -17.61 -14.81
C PRO A 678 4.00 -16.54 -14.19
N SER A 679 3.92 -16.31 -12.88
CA SER A 679 4.78 -15.35 -12.17
C SER A 679 6.27 -15.72 -12.20
N PHE A 680 6.59 -16.97 -12.53
CA PHE A 680 7.97 -17.47 -12.64
C PHE A 680 8.50 -17.47 -14.08
N GLU A 681 7.63 -17.24 -15.08
CA GLU A 681 7.97 -17.39 -16.49
C GLU A 681 9.02 -16.36 -16.94
N LYS A 682 8.60 -15.09 -17.04
CA LYS A 682 9.47 -13.99 -17.48
C LYS A 682 10.75 -13.85 -16.63
N PRO A 683 10.72 -13.89 -15.28
CA PRO A 683 11.93 -13.67 -14.49
C PRO A 683 12.89 -14.87 -14.34
N PHE A 684 12.44 -16.12 -14.54
CA PHE A 684 13.29 -17.30 -14.25
C PHE A 684 13.33 -18.35 -15.36
N LEU A 685 12.18 -18.73 -15.95
CA LEU A 685 12.14 -19.73 -17.02
C LEU A 685 12.72 -19.19 -18.34
N SER A 686 12.45 -17.92 -18.66
CA SER A 686 13.08 -17.26 -19.82
C SER A 686 14.61 -17.23 -19.67
N GLY A 687 15.12 -16.88 -18.48
CA GLY A 687 16.54 -16.87 -18.16
C GLY A 687 17.16 -18.27 -18.25
N LEU A 688 16.47 -19.31 -17.76
CA LEU A 688 16.92 -20.69 -17.89
C LEU A 688 17.06 -21.11 -19.37
N ARG A 689 16.11 -20.71 -20.23
CA ARG A 689 16.25 -20.95 -21.67
C ARG A 689 17.45 -20.23 -22.27
N LYS A 690 17.74 -19.00 -21.86
CA LYS A 690 18.91 -18.24 -22.34
C LYS A 690 20.23 -18.86 -21.85
N ILE A 691 20.27 -19.44 -20.65
CA ILE A 691 21.39 -20.26 -20.17
C ILE A 691 21.56 -21.54 -21.01
N ILE A 692 20.47 -22.21 -21.40
CA ILE A 692 20.50 -23.38 -22.31
C ILE A 692 21.03 -22.98 -23.70
N ASP A 693 20.57 -21.86 -24.27
CA ASP A 693 21.08 -21.35 -25.55
C ASP A 693 22.57 -20.97 -25.46
N TRP A 694 23.02 -20.39 -24.35
CA TRP A 694 24.43 -20.09 -24.12
C TRP A 694 25.27 -21.38 -24.02
N ALA A 695 24.81 -22.37 -23.24
CA ALA A 695 25.50 -23.64 -23.07
C ALA A 695 25.61 -24.41 -24.40
N ARG A 696 24.55 -24.46 -25.22
CA ARG A 696 24.58 -25.22 -26.49
C ARG A 696 25.39 -24.55 -27.62
N THR A 697 25.55 -23.23 -27.59
CA THR A 697 26.23 -22.45 -28.66
C THR A 697 27.72 -22.23 -28.38
N THR A 698 28.17 -22.44 -27.15
CA THR A 698 29.56 -22.24 -26.72
C THR A 698 30.38 -23.52 -26.94
N PRO A 699 31.60 -23.46 -27.54
CA PRO A 699 32.43 -24.64 -27.80
C PRO A 699 32.82 -25.47 -26.56
N ARG A 700 32.81 -24.84 -25.36
CA ARG A 700 33.03 -25.50 -24.06
C ARG A 700 31.88 -26.42 -23.63
N GLN A 701 30.65 -26.19 -24.13
CA GLN A 701 29.41 -26.84 -23.68
C GLN A 701 29.30 -26.95 -22.13
N PRO A 702 29.34 -25.82 -21.40
CA PRO A 702 29.40 -25.82 -19.95
C PRO A 702 28.22 -26.58 -19.32
N ARG A 703 28.50 -27.34 -18.24
CA ARG A 703 27.46 -28.04 -17.49
C ARG A 703 26.51 -27.06 -16.83
N ILE A 704 25.20 -27.28 -16.97
CA ILE A 704 24.20 -26.55 -16.17
C ILE A 704 23.98 -27.29 -14.85
N VAL A 705 24.31 -26.63 -13.73
CA VAL A 705 23.93 -27.03 -12.37
C VAL A 705 22.70 -26.23 -11.98
N PHE A 706 21.52 -26.83 -12.04
CA PHE A 706 20.26 -26.18 -11.71
C PHE A 706 19.88 -26.43 -10.25
N ILE A 707 19.75 -25.36 -9.46
CA ILE A 707 19.23 -25.45 -8.10
C ILE A 707 17.69 -25.51 -8.20
N SER A 708 17.17 -26.73 -8.20
CA SER A 708 15.74 -27.05 -8.12
C SER A 708 15.28 -27.12 -6.65
N SER A 709 14.12 -27.73 -6.37
CA SER A 709 13.60 -27.95 -5.03
C SER A 709 12.82 -29.25 -4.99
N ILE A 710 12.75 -29.89 -3.81
CA ILE A 710 11.92 -31.09 -3.61
C ILE A 710 10.43 -30.84 -3.92
N ALA A 711 9.97 -29.58 -3.88
CA ALA A 711 8.63 -29.18 -4.32
C ALA A 711 8.34 -29.48 -5.82
N ALA A 712 9.37 -29.59 -6.67
CA ALA A 712 9.23 -30.02 -8.07
C ALA A 712 8.69 -31.45 -8.22
N VAL A 713 8.84 -32.26 -7.16
CA VAL A 713 8.41 -33.66 -7.06
C VAL A 713 7.64 -33.91 -5.74
N GLY A 714 7.06 -32.86 -5.15
CA GLY A 714 6.45 -32.95 -3.82
C GLY A 714 5.32 -33.97 -3.72
N ASN A 715 4.55 -34.16 -4.79
CA ASN A 715 3.44 -35.13 -4.88
C ASN A 715 3.87 -36.54 -5.30
N TRP A 716 5.17 -36.84 -5.38
CA TRP A 716 5.68 -38.14 -5.81
C TRP A 716 4.98 -39.32 -5.13
N SER A 717 4.86 -39.30 -3.79
CA SER A 717 4.23 -40.38 -3.01
C SER A 717 2.72 -40.55 -3.25
N LYS A 718 2.05 -39.52 -3.80
CA LYS A 718 0.63 -39.58 -4.20
C LYS A 718 0.46 -40.20 -5.60
N VAL A 719 1.38 -39.93 -6.51
CA VAL A 719 1.39 -40.47 -7.88
C VAL A 719 1.91 -41.92 -7.88
N PHE A 720 2.97 -42.19 -7.12
CA PHE A 720 3.66 -43.49 -7.07
C PHE A 720 3.51 -44.13 -5.68
N THR A 721 2.29 -44.55 -5.35
CA THR A 721 1.95 -45.12 -4.04
C THR A 721 2.70 -46.41 -3.70
N SER A 722 3.17 -47.17 -4.70
CA SER A 722 4.00 -48.37 -4.53
C SER A 722 5.47 -48.08 -4.25
N GLU A 723 5.97 -46.89 -4.64
CA GLU A 723 7.35 -46.44 -4.43
C GLU A 723 7.36 -45.01 -3.89
N PRO A 724 6.88 -44.79 -2.65
CA PRO A 724 6.57 -43.44 -2.15
C PRO A 724 7.80 -42.60 -1.81
N GLN A 725 8.99 -43.20 -1.74
CA GLN A 725 10.25 -42.46 -1.55
C GLN A 725 10.64 -41.73 -2.82
N ILE A 726 10.99 -40.45 -2.70
CA ILE A 726 11.38 -39.61 -3.84
C ILE A 726 12.76 -40.05 -4.35
N PRO A 727 12.87 -40.52 -5.60
CA PRO A 727 14.14 -40.92 -6.18
C PRO A 727 14.92 -39.73 -6.74
N GLU A 728 16.21 -39.94 -6.98
CA GLU A 728 17.05 -39.07 -7.80
C GLU A 728 16.90 -39.43 -9.29
N SER A 729 15.65 -39.49 -9.78
CA SER A 729 15.31 -39.85 -11.17
C SER A 729 14.46 -38.78 -11.89
N ARG A 730 14.44 -38.86 -13.23
CA ARG A 730 13.80 -37.89 -14.13
C ARG A 730 12.29 -37.82 -13.90
N ILE A 731 11.71 -36.64 -14.15
CA ILE A 731 10.27 -36.41 -14.02
C ILE A 731 9.57 -36.93 -15.28
N LEU A 732 8.86 -38.06 -15.15
CA LEU A 732 8.10 -38.66 -16.25
C LEU A 732 6.64 -38.17 -16.31
N ASP A 733 6.06 -37.81 -15.16
CA ASP A 733 4.70 -37.28 -15.02
C ASP A 733 4.77 -35.91 -14.32
N ALA A 734 4.19 -34.87 -14.92
CA ALA A 734 4.14 -33.53 -14.34
C ALA A 734 3.32 -33.45 -13.04
N ASN A 735 2.39 -34.38 -12.80
CA ASN A 735 1.52 -34.42 -11.61
C ASN A 735 2.29 -34.66 -10.30
N VAL A 736 3.56 -35.09 -10.37
CA VAL A 736 4.45 -35.17 -9.18
C VAL A 736 4.80 -33.79 -8.61
N ALA A 737 4.62 -32.70 -9.36
CA ALA A 737 4.85 -31.36 -8.85
C ALA A 737 3.87 -31.04 -7.71
N MET A 738 4.37 -30.42 -6.64
CA MET A 738 3.49 -29.85 -5.61
C MET A 738 2.60 -28.78 -6.24
N HIS A 739 1.29 -28.86 -6.01
CA HIS A 739 0.27 -27.98 -6.62
C HIS A 739 0.29 -26.55 -6.05
N MET A 740 1.38 -25.84 -6.29
CA MET A 740 1.57 -24.41 -6.04
C MET A 740 2.67 -23.88 -6.97
N GLY A 741 2.58 -22.61 -7.38
CA GLY A 741 3.30 -22.12 -8.55
C GLY A 741 4.83 -22.20 -8.47
N TYR A 742 5.42 -22.16 -7.27
CA TYR A 742 6.86 -22.38 -7.10
C TYR A 742 7.25 -23.84 -7.41
N GLY A 743 6.54 -24.83 -6.88
CA GLY A 743 6.77 -26.26 -7.16
C GLY A 743 6.57 -26.59 -8.63
N GLU A 744 5.46 -26.11 -9.20
CA GLU A 744 5.16 -26.21 -10.64
C GLU A 744 6.28 -25.58 -11.49
N SER A 745 6.78 -24.39 -11.14
CA SER A 745 7.84 -23.71 -11.90
C SER A 745 9.18 -24.46 -11.88
N LYS A 746 9.50 -25.12 -10.76
CA LYS A 746 10.70 -25.95 -10.66
C LYS A 746 10.58 -27.24 -11.48
N CYS A 747 9.40 -27.87 -11.50
CA CYS A 747 9.10 -29.00 -12.38
C CYS A 747 9.24 -28.62 -13.87
N VAL A 748 8.70 -27.47 -14.29
CA VAL A 748 8.91 -26.94 -15.64
C VAL A 748 10.39 -26.76 -15.95
N GLY A 749 11.16 -26.15 -15.04
CA GLY A 749 12.61 -25.96 -15.21
C GLY A 749 13.39 -27.27 -15.37
N GLU A 750 13.09 -28.27 -14.55
CA GLU A 750 13.69 -29.61 -14.68
C GLU A 750 13.35 -30.27 -16.01
N ARG A 751 12.10 -30.17 -16.49
CA ARG A 751 11.68 -30.82 -17.74
C ARG A 751 12.23 -30.13 -18.99
N ILE A 752 12.34 -28.80 -19.01
CA ILE A 752 13.04 -28.08 -20.09
C ILE A 752 14.51 -28.54 -20.14
N LEU A 753 15.17 -28.72 -19.00
CA LEU A 753 16.55 -29.20 -18.94
C LEU A 753 16.71 -30.67 -19.37
N GLN A 754 15.73 -31.55 -19.08
CA GLN A 754 15.72 -32.93 -19.59
C GLN A 754 15.66 -32.94 -21.11
N ILE A 755 14.74 -32.17 -21.69
CA ILE A 755 14.58 -32.07 -23.15
C ILE A 755 15.82 -31.42 -23.79
N ALA A 756 16.37 -30.38 -23.18
CA ALA A 756 17.60 -29.75 -23.66
C ALA A 756 18.82 -30.69 -23.59
N HIS A 757 18.94 -31.53 -22.56
CA HIS A 757 19.95 -32.58 -22.52
C HIS A 757 19.75 -33.61 -23.63
N ASP A 758 18.53 -34.15 -23.76
CA ASP A 758 18.22 -35.21 -24.73
C ASP A 758 18.32 -34.75 -26.20
N ILE A 759 18.05 -33.47 -26.48
CA ILE A 759 18.16 -32.87 -27.83
C ILE A 759 19.55 -32.29 -28.11
N CYS A 760 20.06 -31.43 -27.21
CA CYS A 760 21.28 -30.65 -27.47
C CYS A 760 22.56 -31.38 -27.04
N GLY A 761 22.47 -32.39 -26.17
CA GLY A 761 23.61 -33.12 -25.59
C GLY A 761 24.30 -32.41 -24.41
N ILE A 762 23.76 -31.28 -23.94
CA ILE A 762 24.39 -30.50 -22.86
C ILE A 762 24.38 -31.25 -21.52
N PRO A 763 25.48 -31.25 -20.75
CA PRO A 763 25.52 -31.94 -19.47
C PRO A 763 24.75 -31.17 -18.39
N VAL A 764 23.95 -31.87 -17.58
CA VAL A 764 23.04 -31.26 -16.59
C VAL A 764 23.13 -31.97 -15.24
N ASN A 765 23.26 -31.19 -14.17
CA ASN A 765 23.02 -31.63 -12.80
C ASN A 765 21.82 -30.86 -12.23
N VAL A 766 20.77 -31.55 -11.80
CA VAL A 766 19.66 -30.95 -11.05
C VAL A 766 19.84 -31.24 -9.57
N ILE A 767 19.82 -30.20 -8.74
CA ILE A 767 19.93 -30.30 -7.29
C ILE A 767 18.58 -29.91 -6.68
N ARG A 768 17.80 -30.90 -6.22
CA ARG A 768 16.52 -30.70 -5.52
C ARG A 768 16.79 -30.48 -4.04
N ILE A 769 16.68 -29.23 -3.58
CA ILE A 769 16.90 -28.87 -2.17
C ILE A 769 15.60 -28.97 -1.35
N GLY A 770 15.73 -29.40 -0.10
CA GLY A 770 14.68 -29.35 0.93
C GLY A 770 14.52 -27.96 1.56
N GLN A 771 13.95 -27.90 2.77
CA GLN A 771 13.95 -26.67 3.57
C GLN A 771 15.38 -26.33 4.00
N ILE A 772 15.83 -25.11 3.71
CA ILE A 772 17.14 -24.62 4.13
C ILE A 772 17.03 -24.14 5.58
N GLY A 773 17.83 -24.73 6.48
CA GLY A 773 17.98 -24.34 7.87
C GLY A 773 18.95 -23.17 8.07
N GLY A 774 19.30 -22.89 9.33
CA GLY A 774 20.40 -21.98 9.67
C GLY A 774 21.77 -22.60 9.37
N SER A 775 22.85 -21.95 9.81
CA SER A 775 24.19 -22.55 9.74
C SER A 775 24.37 -23.59 10.86
N SER A 776 25.14 -24.64 10.60
CA SER A 776 25.57 -25.61 11.62
C SER A 776 26.72 -25.10 12.51
N THR A 777 27.38 -24.00 12.10
CA THR A 777 28.63 -23.49 12.71
C THR A 777 28.49 -22.10 13.34
N GLU A 778 27.40 -21.37 13.10
CA GLU A 778 27.14 -20.02 13.65
C GLU A 778 26.05 -20.02 14.74
N SER A 779 26.40 -19.63 15.96
CA SER A 779 25.48 -19.51 17.09
C SER A 779 24.91 -18.08 17.26
N SER A 780 24.34 -17.50 16.19
CA SER A 780 24.00 -16.06 16.11
C SER A 780 22.52 -15.72 15.90
N GLY A 781 21.65 -16.68 15.55
CA GLY A 781 20.27 -16.37 15.15
C GLY A 781 20.13 -15.81 13.73
N ASN A 782 21.18 -15.92 12.90
CA ASN A 782 21.21 -15.40 11.52
C ASN A 782 20.36 -16.18 10.50
N TRP A 783 19.46 -17.09 10.91
CA TRP A 783 18.58 -17.79 9.96
C TRP A 783 17.49 -16.85 9.45
N PRO A 784 17.42 -16.55 8.14
CA PRO A 784 16.42 -15.61 7.64
C PRO A 784 15.00 -16.11 7.89
N VAL A 785 14.12 -15.20 8.30
CA VAL A 785 12.73 -15.51 8.66
C VAL A 785 12.01 -16.24 7.52
N GLN A 786 11.65 -17.51 7.77
CA GLN A 786 10.90 -18.31 6.82
C GLN A 786 9.42 -17.93 6.92
N GLY A 787 8.93 -17.19 5.92
CA GLY A 787 7.60 -16.57 5.97
C GLY A 787 6.45 -17.55 6.24
N TRP A 788 6.53 -18.78 5.73
CA TRP A 788 5.50 -19.81 5.95
C TRP A 788 5.52 -20.40 7.37
N LEU A 789 6.72 -20.66 7.93
CA LEU A 789 6.88 -21.11 9.32
C LEU A 789 6.40 -20.03 10.31
N LEU A 790 6.82 -18.78 10.11
CA LEU A 790 6.37 -17.67 10.95
C LEU A 790 4.85 -17.46 10.83
N ALA A 791 4.27 -17.65 9.65
CA ALA A 791 2.83 -17.55 9.45
C ALA A 791 2.07 -18.64 10.21
N ILE A 792 2.57 -19.89 10.25
CA ILE A 792 2.03 -20.94 11.13
C ILE A 792 2.12 -20.48 12.58
N ILE A 793 3.30 -20.11 13.08
CA ILE A 793 3.50 -19.72 14.50
C ILE A 793 2.56 -18.58 14.93
N LYS A 794 2.50 -17.48 14.16
CA LYS A 794 1.66 -16.32 14.47
C LYS A 794 0.17 -16.63 14.42
N THR A 795 -0.25 -17.37 13.40
CA THR A 795 -1.65 -17.80 13.25
C THR A 795 -2.03 -18.77 14.37
N SER A 796 -1.14 -19.67 14.75
CA SER A 796 -1.35 -20.62 15.85
C SER A 796 -1.50 -19.95 17.21
N LYS A 797 -0.68 -18.93 17.51
CA LYS A 797 -0.88 -18.08 18.69
C LYS A 797 -2.25 -17.41 18.69
N ALA A 798 -2.72 -16.91 17.54
CA ALA A 798 -4.01 -16.24 17.41
C ALA A 798 -5.22 -17.20 17.47
N LEU A 799 -5.09 -18.42 16.94
CA LEU A 799 -6.14 -19.45 16.98
C LEU A 799 -6.16 -20.22 18.31
N GLY A 800 -5.09 -20.17 19.10
CA GLY A 800 -4.90 -21.04 20.26
C GLY A 800 -4.60 -22.51 19.90
N ALA A 801 -4.24 -22.79 18.65
CA ALA A 801 -4.02 -24.15 18.14
C ALA A 801 -2.79 -24.26 17.22
N LEU A 802 -1.97 -25.30 17.37
CA LEU A 802 -0.81 -25.66 16.55
C LEU A 802 -1.16 -26.83 15.62
N PRO A 803 -0.84 -26.76 14.31
CA PRO A 803 -1.05 -27.86 13.39
C PRO A 803 0.01 -28.95 13.57
N THR A 804 -0.44 -30.18 13.74
CA THR A 804 0.32 -31.43 13.67
C THR A 804 0.18 -32.04 12.28
N ARG A 805 1.08 -32.95 11.88
CA ARG A 805 1.06 -33.57 10.55
C ARG A 805 1.09 -32.50 9.46
N VAL A 806 2.21 -31.78 9.40
CA VAL A 806 2.44 -30.72 8.41
C VAL A 806 3.48 -31.18 7.38
N ALA A 807 4.75 -31.25 7.78
CA ALA A 807 5.88 -31.60 6.96
C ALA A 807 6.95 -32.33 7.79
N PRO A 808 7.88 -33.09 7.17
CA PRO A 808 9.05 -33.58 7.87
C PRO A 808 9.94 -32.42 8.34
N VAL A 809 10.70 -32.65 9.41
CA VAL A 809 11.81 -31.79 9.83
C VAL A 809 13.09 -32.35 9.20
N ASP A 810 13.22 -32.18 7.89
CA ASP A 810 14.36 -32.60 7.06
C ASP A 810 15.29 -31.43 6.70
N TRP A 811 15.38 -30.44 7.60
CA TRP A 811 15.93 -29.12 7.29
C TRP A 811 17.46 -29.16 7.23
N ILE A 812 18.02 -28.91 6.04
CA ILE A 812 19.47 -29.01 5.82
C ILE A 812 20.19 -27.70 6.20
N PRO A 813 21.25 -27.74 7.03
CA PRO A 813 22.05 -26.55 7.33
C PRO A 813 22.62 -25.89 6.06
N VAL A 814 22.58 -24.57 5.98
CA VAL A 814 22.89 -23.83 4.74
C VAL A 814 24.36 -23.97 4.31
N ASP A 815 25.26 -24.10 5.26
CA ASP A 815 26.70 -24.36 5.10
C ASP A 815 26.98 -25.79 4.63
N ALA A 816 26.26 -26.77 5.17
CA ALA A 816 26.33 -28.15 4.67
C ALA A 816 25.81 -28.25 3.22
N LEU A 817 24.65 -27.66 2.94
CA LEU A 817 24.06 -27.61 1.60
C LEU A 817 24.99 -26.95 0.57
N ALA A 818 25.58 -25.80 0.91
CA ALA A 818 26.52 -25.10 0.03
C ALA A 818 27.78 -25.94 -0.28
N THR A 819 28.27 -26.68 0.71
CA THR A 819 29.42 -27.59 0.56
C THR A 819 29.06 -28.76 -0.37
N GLN A 820 27.91 -29.40 -0.19
CA GLN A 820 27.42 -30.44 -1.09
C GLN A 820 27.26 -29.96 -2.54
N ILE A 821 26.76 -28.73 -2.75
CA ILE A 821 26.67 -28.11 -4.07
C ILE A 821 28.07 -27.91 -4.68
N SER A 822 29.05 -27.44 -3.89
CA SER A 822 30.43 -27.28 -4.36
C SER A 822 31.08 -28.61 -4.74
N ASP A 823 30.83 -29.68 -3.99
CA ASP A 823 31.33 -31.03 -4.31
C ASP A 823 30.71 -31.57 -5.61
N VAL A 824 29.41 -31.33 -5.84
CA VAL A 824 28.75 -31.67 -7.11
C VAL A 824 29.34 -30.91 -8.30
N VAL A 825 29.73 -29.65 -8.11
CA VAL A 825 30.40 -28.86 -9.15
C VAL A 825 31.79 -29.40 -9.46
N ALA A 826 32.59 -29.67 -8.41
CA ALA A 826 33.99 -30.09 -8.54
C ALA A 826 34.15 -31.54 -9.04
N HIS A 827 33.40 -32.50 -8.48
CA HIS A 827 33.67 -33.93 -8.62
C HIS A 827 32.83 -34.67 -9.68
N THR A 828 31.75 -34.07 -10.20
CA THR A 828 31.00 -34.68 -11.31
C THR A 828 31.79 -34.58 -12.63
N SER A 829 31.68 -35.57 -13.53
CA SER A 829 32.28 -35.56 -14.89
C SER A 829 31.60 -34.54 -15.80
N THR A 830 32.36 -33.80 -16.62
CA THR A 830 31.82 -32.72 -17.47
C THR A 830 31.32 -33.19 -18.84
N THR A 831 31.64 -34.40 -19.30
CA THR A 831 31.52 -34.73 -20.73
C THR A 831 30.22 -35.39 -21.17
N VAL A 832 29.57 -36.22 -20.35
CA VAL A 832 28.22 -36.74 -20.63
C VAL A 832 27.48 -37.07 -19.33
N GLY A 833 26.30 -36.49 -19.11
CA GLY A 833 25.43 -36.90 -18.00
C GLY A 833 24.21 -36.01 -17.78
N TYR A 834 23.11 -36.63 -17.35
CA TYR A 834 21.98 -35.97 -16.70
C TYR A 834 21.84 -36.57 -15.30
N HIS A 835 22.24 -35.82 -14.27
CA HIS A 835 22.24 -36.29 -12.89
C HIS A 835 21.24 -35.50 -12.04
N ILE A 836 20.71 -36.16 -11.01
CA ILE A 836 19.81 -35.56 -10.04
C ILE A 836 20.34 -35.86 -8.65
N PHE A 837 20.24 -34.86 -7.77
CA PHE A 837 20.72 -34.89 -6.41
C PHE A 837 19.60 -34.39 -5.49
N ASN A 838 19.17 -35.20 -4.52
CA ASN A 838 18.22 -34.78 -3.50
C ASN A 838 19.00 -34.35 -2.25
N MET A 839 19.13 -33.05 -2.04
CA MET A 839 19.83 -32.45 -0.89
C MET A 839 18.81 -32.03 0.17
N VAL A 840 18.44 -33.01 0.99
CA VAL A 840 17.64 -32.88 2.22
C VAL A 840 18.46 -33.39 3.40
N HIS A 841 18.05 -33.09 4.63
CA HIS A 841 18.74 -33.61 5.80
C HIS A 841 18.59 -35.15 5.89
N PRO A 842 19.68 -35.92 6.12
CA PRO A 842 19.65 -37.38 6.03
C PRO A 842 18.91 -38.07 7.19
N ASN A 843 18.81 -37.40 8.34
CA ASN A 843 18.03 -37.83 9.49
C ASN A 843 16.74 -37.01 9.52
N VAL A 844 15.58 -37.65 9.42
CA VAL A 844 14.28 -36.96 9.32
C VAL A 844 13.52 -37.08 10.62
N ASP A 845 13.22 -35.96 11.26
CA ASP A 845 12.42 -35.91 12.49
C ASP A 845 10.94 -35.56 12.19
N PRO A 846 9.98 -36.03 13.01
CA PRO A 846 8.58 -35.63 12.88
C PRO A 846 8.36 -34.15 13.17
N TRP A 847 7.30 -33.55 12.62
CA TRP A 847 6.92 -32.15 12.90
C TRP A 847 6.75 -31.84 14.39
N GLY A 848 6.42 -32.86 15.19
CA GLY A 848 6.37 -32.78 16.65
C GLY A 848 7.62 -32.14 17.26
N MET A 849 8.81 -32.43 16.76
CA MET A 849 10.08 -31.85 17.23
C MET A 849 10.05 -30.31 17.14
N PHE A 850 9.57 -29.74 16.03
CA PHE A 850 9.45 -28.29 15.87
C PHE A 850 8.39 -27.70 16.81
N LEU A 851 7.26 -28.38 17.01
CA LEU A 851 6.25 -27.96 17.97
C LEU A 851 6.76 -27.99 19.42
N ASP A 852 7.58 -28.98 19.75
CA ASP A 852 8.16 -29.15 21.09
C ASP A 852 9.24 -28.08 21.34
N VAL A 853 10.05 -27.70 20.34
CA VAL A 853 10.93 -26.51 20.43
C VAL A 853 10.13 -25.23 20.69
N LEU A 854 9.03 -25.01 19.96
CA LEU A 854 8.17 -23.83 20.16
C LEU A 854 7.56 -23.78 21.57
N HIS A 855 7.19 -24.94 22.13
CA HIS A 855 6.71 -25.07 23.51
C HIS A 855 7.84 -24.86 24.54
N ASN A 856 8.88 -25.71 24.49
CA ASN A 856 9.96 -25.80 25.47
C ASN A 856 10.87 -24.57 25.52
N ARG A 857 11.09 -23.91 24.36
CA ARG A 857 12.08 -22.82 24.22
C ARG A 857 11.45 -21.45 24.00
N PHE A 858 10.23 -21.37 23.47
CA PHE A 858 9.57 -20.10 23.13
C PHE A 858 8.18 -19.90 23.79
N SER A 859 7.76 -20.80 24.68
CA SER A 859 6.50 -20.71 25.44
C SER A 859 5.24 -20.57 24.56
N VAL A 860 5.27 -21.11 23.34
CA VAL A 860 4.10 -21.13 22.44
C VAL A 860 3.16 -22.26 22.86
N ASN A 861 2.26 -21.94 23.78
CA ASN A 861 1.31 -22.89 24.37
C ASN A 861 -0.03 -22.83 23.63
N ALA A 862 -0.42 -23.94 22.98
CA ALA A 862 -1.62 -24.04 22.17
C ALA A 862 -2.06 -25.52 22.02
N GLU A 863 -3.33 -25.74 21.69
CA GLU A 863 -3.89 -27.07 21.42
C GLU A 863 -3.23 -27.70 20.18
N LYS A 864 -2.78 -28.95 20.24
CA LYS A 864 -2.22 -29.66 19.08
C LYS A 864 -3.36 -30.36 18.31
N ILE A 865 -3.66 -29.90 17.10
CA ILE A 865 -4.74 -30.43 16.23
C ILE A 865 -4.19 -30.83 14.85
N SER A 866 -4.98 -31.49 14.00
CA SER A 866 -4.54 -31.86 12.64
C SER A 866 -4.44 -30.64 11.71
N LEU A 867 -3.56 -30.66 10.70
CA LEU A 867 -3.48 -29.58 9.71
C LEU A 867 -4.83 -29.30 8.99
N PRO A 868 -5.63 -30.30 8.57
CA PRO A 868 -6.95 -30.04 7.99
C PRO A 868 -7.90 -29.32 8.95
N GLU A 869 -8.01 -29.79 10.19
CA GLU A 869 -8.84 -29.16 11.23
C GLU A 869 -8.34 -27.74 11.58
N TRP A 870 -7.03 -27.53 11.55
CA TRP A 870 -6.42 -26.22 11.76
C TRP A 870 -6.77 -25.24 10.63
N LEU A 871 -6.81 -25.70 9.38
CA LEU A 871 -7.24 -24.91 8.24
C LEU A 871 -8.75 -24.61 8.29
N GLU A 872 -9.59 -25.58 8.64
CA GLU A 872 -11.03 -25.38 8.85
C GLU A 872 -11.28 -24.33 9.94
N ARG A 873 -10.65 -24.48 11.11
CA ARG A 873 -10.74 -23.54 12.23
C ARG A 873 -10.19 -22.15 11.89
N LEU A 874 -9.14 -22.07 11.07
CA LEU A 874 -8.61 -20.82 10.52
C LEU A 874 -9.64 -20.12 9.63
N GLU A 875 -10.30 -20.86 8.74
CA GLU A 875 -11.30 -20.34 7.81
C GLU A 875 -12.59 -19.90 8.53
N GLU A 876 -13.07 -20.67 9.51
CA GLU A 876 -14.18 -20.27 10.37
C GLU A 876 -13.89 -18.95 11.11
N LYS A 877 -12.71 -18.83 11.74
CA LYS A 877 -12.33 -17.62 12.47
C LYS A 877 -12.10 -16.42 11.55
N ALA A 878 -11.56 -16.62 10.36
CA ALA A 878 -11.40 -15.59 9.34
C ALA A 878 -12.76 -15.05 8.86
N ASN A 879 -13.74 -15.94 8.64
CA ASN A 879 -15.08 -15.56 8.19
C ASN A 879 -15.91 -14.83 9.26
N LEU A 880 -15.66 -15.07 10.56
CA LEU A 880 -16.41 -14.46 11.66
C LEU A 880 -16.00 -13.00 11.97
N ASP A 881 -14.72 -12.64 11.83
CA ASP A 881 -14.27 -11.25 11.98
C ASP A 881 -13.16 -10.89 10.96
N PRO A 882 -13.54 -10.22 9.84
CA PRO A 882 -12.58 -9.79 8.84
C PRO A 882 -11.53 -8.76 9.30
N ALA A 883 -11.69 -8.13 10.47
CA ALA A 883 -10.65 -7.28 11.05
C ALA A 883 -9.45 -8.09 11.57
N ASP A 884 -9.69 -9.35 11.96
CA ASP A 884 -8.69 -10.25 12.53
C ASP A 884 -7.83 -10.98 11.48
N HIS A 885 -8.11 -10.80 10.18
CA HIS A 885 -7.23 -11.27 9.10
C HIS A 885 -5.75 -10.84 9.25
N LYS A 886 -5.48 -9.72 9.93
CA LYS A 886 -4.11 -9.27 10.26
C LYS A 886 -3.38 -10.22 11.23
N LYS A 887 -4.11 -10.95 12.07
CA LYS A 887 -3.59 -11.97 13.01
C LYS A 887 -3.37 -13.31 12.30
N TYR A 888 -4.20 -13.61 11.30
CA TYR A 888 -4.26 -14.89 10.59
C TYR A 888 -3.37 -14.94 9.34
N ILE A 889 -2.07 -14.69 9.51
CA ILE A 889 -1.09 -14.53 8.41
C ILE A 889 -1.02 -15.75 7.48
N ALA A 890 -1.30 -16.96 7.99
CA ALA A 890 -1.27 -18.21 7.22
C ALA A 890 -2.30 -18.28 6.08
N LEU A 891 -3.33 -17.44 6.07
CA LEU A 891 -4.26 -17.31 4.94
C LEU A 891 -3.55 -16.97 3.62
N ARG A 892 -2.43 -16.25 3.68
CA ARG A 892 -1.54 -15.92 2.54
C ARG A 892 -0.84 -17.14 1.94
N PHE A 893 -0.80 -18.24 2.68
CA PHE A 893 -0.20 -19.51 2.31
C PHE A 893 -1.26 -20.62 2.20
N SER A 894 -2.55 -20.27 2.11
CA SER A 894 -3.66 -21.22 2.11
C SER A 894 -3.52 -22.29 1.02
N ASP A 895 -3.25 -21.92 -0.23
CA ASP A 895 -2.98 -22.88 -1.33
C ASP A 895 -1.82 -23.84 -1.00
N PHE A 896 -0.72 -23.32 -0.45
CA PHE A 896 0.45 -24.10 -0.08
C PHE A 896 0.15 -25.07 1.08
N LEU A 897 -0.52 -24.60 2.13
CA LEU A 897 -0.90 -25.41 3.30
C LEU A 897 -1.97 -26.44 2.94
N ARG A 898 -3.00 -26.07 2.17
CA ARG A 898 -3.99 -27.01 1.62
C ARG A 898 -3.34 -28.07 0.74
N SER A 899 -2.30 -27.73 -0.02
CA SER A 899 -1.57 -28.74 -0.81
C SER A 899 -0.95 -29.84 0.07
N MET A 900 -0.68 -29.58 1.36
CA MET A 900 -0.20 -30.60 2.30
C MET A 900 -1.28 -31.57 2.76
N GLU A 901 -2.57 -31.25 2.61
CA GLU A 901 -3.72 -32.08 3.05
C GLU A 901 -3.57 -32.53 4.51
N ASP A 902 -3.65 -33.83 4.81
CA ASP A 902 -3.46 -34.42 6.15
C ASP A 902 -1.98 -34.64 6.52
N GLY A 903 -1.10 -33.81 5.95
CA GLY A 903 0.32 -33.76 6.22
C GLY A 903 1.20 -34.53 5.24
N ARG A 904 2.47 -34.13 5.22
CA ARG A 904 3.53 -34.76 4.41
C ARG A 904 4.67 -35.37 5.22
N GLU A 905 4.51 -35.57 6.53
CA GLU A 905 5.59 -36.09 7.42
C GLU A 905 6.29 -37.36 6.92
N ASN A 906 5.59 -38.24 6.19
CA ASN A 906 6.13 -39.47 5.62
C ASN A 906 6.86 -39.28 4.26
N MET A 907 7.07 -38.04 3.82
CA MET A 907 7.74 -37.69 2.56
C MET A 907 9.26 -37.83 2.71
N LEU A 908 9.78 -39.00 2.33
CA LEU A 908 11.21 -39.33 2.40
C LEU A 908 11.86 -39.27 1.02
N SER A 909 13.12 -38.82 0.96
CA SER A 909 13.91 -38.73 -0.27
C SER A 909 15.11 -39.66 -0.24
N ARG A 910 15.41 -40.34 -1.36
CA ARG A 910 16.69 -41.05 -1.57
C ARG A 910 17.75 -40.06 -2.00
N SER A 911 18.97 -40.20 -1.49
CA SER A 911 20.11 -39.28 -1.72
C SER A 911 21.38 -40.01 -2.17
N GLU A 912 21.25 -41.12 -2.90
CA GLU A 912 22.32 -42.03 -3.29
C GLU A 912 23.42 -41.38 -4.16
N ASN A 913 23.04 -40.55 -5.13
CA ASN A 913 23.95 -39.78 -5.98
C ASN A 913 24.63 -38.69 -5.17
N THR A 914 23.88 -38.04 -4.27
CA THR A 914 24.42 -37.04 -3.34
C THR A 914 25.50 -37.67 -2.45
N ALA A 915 25.22 -38.83 -1.86
CA ALA A 915 26.14 -39.59 -1.02
C ALA A 915 27.32 -40.23 -1.79
N LYS A 916 27.22 -40.43 -3.11
CA LYS A 916 28.37 -40.84 -3.95
C LYS A 916 29.36 -39.70 -4.19
N VAL A 917 28.86 -38.45 -4.26
CA VAL A 917 29.65 -37.29 -4.69
C VAL A 917 30.15 -36.43 -3.53
N SER A 918 29.36 -36.30 -2.46
CA SER A 918 29.75 -35.62 -1.21
C SER A 918 29.82 -36.64 -0.07
N GLN A 919 30.98 -36.78 0.55
CA GLN A 919 31.17 -37.57 1.78
C GLN A 919 30.99 -36.73 3.07
N LEU A 920 30.37 -35.55 2.96
CA LEU A 920 30.12 -34.67 4.11
C LEU A 920 29.19 -35.34 5.13
N HIS A 921 29.68 -35.48 6.37
CA HIS A 921 28.85 -35.90 7.48
C HIS A 921 28.02 -34.70 8.00
N ILE A 922 26.70 -34.83 7.96
CA ILE A 922 25.76 -33.87 8.54
C ILE A 922 25.27 -34.44 9.88
N ALA A 923 25.53 -33.72 10.97
CA ALA A 923 25.08 -34.12 12.31
C ALA A 923 23.54 -34.07 12.43
N PRO A 924 22.91 -34.96 13.22
CA PRO A 924 21.47 -34.90 13.48
C PRO A 924 20.99 -33.53 13.95
N LEU A 925 19.77 -33.14 13.55
CA LEU A 925 19.13 -31.95 14.11
C LEU A 925 18.87 -32.15 15.61
N THR A 926 18.88 -31.06 16.36
CA THR A 926 18.60 -31.06 17.81
C THR A 926 17.66 -29.92 18.17
N GLU A 927 16.94 -30.03 19.28
CA GLU A 927 16.08 -28.94 19.78
C GLU A 927 16.89 -27.64 19.97
N ASP A 928 18.14 -27.75 20.41
CA ASP A 928 19.02 -26.59 20.65
C ASP A 928 19.43 -25.91 19.34
N MET A 929 19.80 -26.67 18.30
CA MET A 929 20.07 -26.10 16.97
C MET A 929 18.85 -25.39 16.38
N LEU A 930 17.66 -26.01 16.47
CA LEU A 930 16.42 -25.40 16.00
C LEU A 930 16.07 -24.14 16.79
N ALA A 931 16.28 -24.15 18.11
CA ALA A 931 16.06 -22.99 18.97
C ALA A 931 17.03 -21.83 18.67
N ASP A 932 18.32 -22.11 18.45
CA ASP A 932 19.30 -21.09 18.09
C ASP A 932 19.05 -20.53 16.68
N TRP A 933 18.54 -21.32 15.73
CA TRP A 933 18.12 -20.82 14.41
C TRP A 933 16.87 -19.93 14.50
N LEU A 934 15.93 -20.26 15.37
CA LEU A 934 14.68 -19.52 15.59
C LEU A 934 14.87 -18.25 16.45
N LYS A 935 16.04 -18.09 17.06
CA LYS A 935 16.37 -16.96 17.94
C LYS A 935 16.36 -15.64 17.18
N GLY A 936 15.69 -14.63 17.75
CA GLY A 936 15.54 -13.31 17.12
C GLY A 936 14.36 -13.18 16.16
N TRP A 937 13.61 -14.25 15.89
CA TRP A 937 12.33 -14.14 15.18
C TRP A 937 11.27 -13.57 16.14
N GLU A 938 10.61 -12.48 15.75
CA GLU A 938 9.49 -11.91 16.51
C GLU A 938 8.23 -12.76 16.32
N PHE A 939 7.97 -13.71 17.23
CA PHE A 939 6.83 -14.63 17.20
C PHE A 939 5.51 -14.01 17.65
#